data_AF-E9B2R1-F1
#
_entry.id   AF-E9B2R1-F1
#
_cell.length_a   1.000
_cell.length_b   1.000
_cell.length_c   1.000
_cell.angle_alpha   90.00
_cell.angle_beta   90.00
_cell.angle_gamma   90.00
#
_symmetry.space_group_name_H-M   'P 1'
#
loop_
_entity.id
_entity.type
_entity.pdbx_description
1 polymer ?
#
loop_
_entity_poly.entity_id
_entity_poly.type
_entity_poly.pdbx_seq_one_letter_code
_entity_poly.pdbx_strand_id
1 'polypeptide(L)'
;MARAVRVGAAGGSAPYSAAVAATTATPYPGPTRGMVPPNHVGAVSHLPRAPPTAAASHGVTPVPSAGSSSGTSAPPAALQPAITAKLLSGPAPSTLTTTTSAPLPSPATSVAALSGWRPPQFGRKAGPTNSNPLIVMIFGCRGSGKTTQAESIAERYHLLHLSSGDMYKEGKQPFAEVEQAVKDNFGPDAKDRSYNGVVLDRFVATGEMDAYYLQAALNVCQLPVPLVFWLQVDPKEGLRRAQCRGDQKAGADHWRYVEQRAQAEIADRVYKKIGVLHIIDCNALEARRVGDRICSIIDGLFPKRSRHIRLPPATPLPGYDKFHLLDDYSDFQQLTKKVHAAIGNTSGRTDSAPLSSIGGYVDAGSFANRQECKRMSSMYVTLKVDGERYLIVKHSHFGVLGFPFAFTGCYDFNVLFDSLMFSNAFEMVGDRQEETNEIEWMLDAEMSTTAGESNQPQPLLHIIDYVYFGGRQAKRTPFFERYELLREWFRLMVQNSGEAGAYAAVILKHYVPINELPKLLPRFEDAPFAVDGIVFQGNTIYKFGLDKFLLKWKPLQLCTADFRLMNGEKTEDGVTVFDLFTTENEQEVPFPGAVGVFTEMQMRAYHLRSSAIVELELADVVERAGPNGQPATQWVFHRLRVDKPRPNKMSVVEGIVRLKHLTYQELLDHCRVLRFSGPNASSP
;
A
#
# COMPACT_ATOMS: atom_id res chain seq x y z
N MET A 1 -66.50 15.97 -6.75
CA MET A 1 -67.31 16.12 -7.97
C MET A 1 -66.45 15.79 -9.19
N ALA A 2 -67.13 15.34 -10.27
CA ALA A 2 -66.71 15.15 -11.66
C ALA A 2 -65.35 15.75 -12.11
N ARG A 3 -64.42 15.02 -12.75
CA ARG A 3 -64.48 14.21 -14.00
C ARG A 3 -64.37 15.06 -15.27
N ALA A 4 -63.20 15.04 -15.92
CA ALA A 4 -62.99 15.36 -17.34
C ALA A 4 -61.80 14.53 -17.91
N VAL A 5 -61.84 14.24 -19.22
CA VAL A 5 -60.96 13.25 -19.90
C VAL A 5 -60.50 13.79 -21.25
N ARG A 6 -59.21 13.59 -21.60
CA ARG A 6 -58.60 13.27 -22.92
C ARG A 6 -57.07 13.46 -22.82
N VAL A 7 -56.21 12.45 -23.03
CA VAL A 7 -55.81 11.73 -24.28
C VAL A 7 -54.92 12.57 -25.21
N GLY A 8 -53.68 12.14 -25.44
CA GLY A 8 -52.81 12.69 -26.51
C GLY A 8 -51.28 12.45 -26.42
N ALA A 9 -50.81 11.31 -26.92
CA ALA A 9 -49.51 11.06 -27.61
C ALA A 9 -48.13 11.51 -27.02
N ALA A 10 -47.35 10.48 -26.62
CA ALA A 10 -46.01 10.10 -27.12
C ALA A 10 -44.82 11.10 -27.26
N GLY A 11 -43.66 10.65 -26.74
CA GLY A 11 -42.34 10.91 -27.34
C GLY A 11 -41.36 11.74 -26.50
N GLY A 12 -40.30 11.10 -25.96
CA GLY A 12 -39.21 11.82 -25.29
C GLY A 12 -38.47 11.02 -24.21
N SER A 13 -37.64 10.05 -24.60
CA SER A 13 -36.76 9.33 -23.67
C SER A 13 -35.63 10.23 -23.15
N ALA A 14 -35.72 10.68 -21.91
CA ALA A 14 -34.64 11.39 -21.24
C ALA A 14 -33.47 10.43 -20.91
N PRO A 15 -32.21 10.79 -21.20
CA PRO A 15 -31.06 9.98 -20.79
C PRO A 15 -30.88 10.02 -19.27
N TYR A 16 -30.76 8.84 -18.68
CA TYR A 16 -30.65 8.66 -17.22
C TYR A 16 -29.38 9.32 -16.66
N SER A 17 -29.57 10.13 -15.61
CA SER A 17 -28.47 10.59 -14.76
C SER A 17 -28.07 9.47 -13.79
N ALA A 18 -26.79 9.09 -13.81
CA ALA A 18 -26.20 8.17 -12.84
C ALA A 18 -24.89 8.78 -12.31
N ALA A 19 -25.01 9.73 -11.40
CA ALA A 19 -23.90 10.19 -10.58
C ALA A 19 -23.68 9.17 -9.44
N VAL A 20 -22.62 8.37 -9.54
CA VAL A 20 -22.15 7.53 -8.43
C VAL A 20 -20.83 8.10 -7.94
N ALA A 21 -20.91 8.92 -6.90
CA ALA A 21 -19.74 9.42 -6.20
C ALA A 21 -18.99 8.27 -5.51
N ALA A 22 -17.67 8.40 -5.38
CA ALA A 22 -16.87 7.47 -4.60
C ALA A 22 -17.18 7.61 -3.10
N THR A 23 -18.17 6.86 -2.63
CA THR A 23 -18.53 6.75 -1.22
C THR A 23 -17.59 5.78 -0.51
N THR A 24 -16.46 6.29 -0.05
CA THR A 24 -15.87 5.79 1.19
C THR A 24 -16.45 6.64 2.34
N ALA A 25 -16.78 6.01 3.46
CA ALA A 25 -17.40 6.63 4.62
C ALA A 25 -16.61 6.23 5.86
N THR A 26 -16.53 7.07 6.89
CA THR A 26 -15.79 6.75 8.11
C THR A 26 -16.25 5.42 8.71
N PRO A 27 -15.37 4.63 9.37
CA PRO A 27 -15.73 3.29 9.87
C PRO A 27 -16.87 3.30 10.90
N TYR A 28 -17.16 4.47 11.50
CA TYR A 28 -18.33 4.71 12.34
C TYR A 28 -18.93 6.10 12.02
N PRO A 29 -20.26 6.23 11.92
CA PRO A 29 -20.93 7.53 11.87
C PRO A 29 -21.05 8.11 13.28
N GLY A 30 -20.59 9.37 13.46
CA GLY A 30 -20.75 10.11 14.71
C GLY A 30 -22.18 10.65 14.91
N PRO A 31 -22.61 10.91 16.16
CA PRO A 31 -23.95 11.43 16.45
C PRO A 31 -24.07 12.93 16.11
N THR A 32 -25.21 13.31 15.54
CA THR A 32 -25.57 14.71 15.26
C THR A 32 -26.03 15.47 16.51
N ARG A 33 -25.25 16.46 16.95
CA ARG A 33 -25.60 17.60 17.84
C ARG A 33 -24.45 18.61 17.73
N GLY A 34 -24.59 19.92 17.92
CA GLY A 34 -25.72 20.77 18.29
C GLY A 34 -25.12 22.08 18.82
N MET A 35 -25.47 23.24 18.24
CA MET A 35 -24.70 24.50 18.44
C MET A 35 -24.71 25.03 19.89
N VAL A 36 -23.53 25.37 20.41
CA VAL A 36 -23.29 26.29 21.54
C VAL A 36 -22.01 27.09 21.23
N PRO A 37 -21.95 28.43 21.43
CA PRO A 37 -20.82 29.27 20.97
C PRO A 37 -19.59 29.22 21.90
N PRO A 38 -18.40 29.64 21.41
CA PRO A 38 -17.14 29.51 22.14
C PRO A 38 -16.89 30.63 23.14
N ASN A 39 -16.09 30.36 24.18
CA ASN A 39 -15.58 31.39 25.07
C ASN A 39 -14.11 31.15 25.46
N HIS A 40 -13.33 32.23 25.33
CA HIS A 40 -11.99 32.51 25.85
C HIS A 40 -10.77 31.64 25.48
N VAL A 41 -9.78 32.37 24.96
CA VAL A 41 -8.40 31.97 24.62
C VAL A 41 -7.53 31.93 25.89
N GLY A 42 -6.71 30.88 26.03
CA GLY A 42 -5.57 30.84 26.95
C GLY A 42 -4.31 30.49 26.15
N ALA A 43 -3.33 31.40 26.11
CA ALA A 43 -2.11 31.22 25.34
C ALA A 43 -1.12 30.28 26.05
N VAL A 44 -0.47 29.39 25.28
CA VAL A 44 0.69 28.60 25.73
C VAL A 44 1.79 28.77 24.69
N SER A 45 2.99 29.09 25.18
CA SER A 45 4.14 29.46 24.35
C SER A 45 4.82 28.24 23.71
N HIS A 46 4.93 28.23 22.39
CA HIS A 46 5.79 27.29 21.66
C HIS A 46 7.24 27.78 21.64
N LEU A 47 8.16 27.00 22.21
CA LEU A 47 9.60 27.09 21.93
C LEU A 47 9.97 26.00 20.91
N PRO A 48 10.79 26.29 19.90
CA PRO A 48 11.14 25.33 18.86
C PRO A 48 12.09 24.24 19.40
N ARG A 49 11.78 22.97 19.09
CA ARG A 49 12.62 21.82 19.40
C ARG A 49 13.45 21.45 18.16
N ALA A 50 14.76 21.30 18.33
CA ALA A 50 15.69 20.97 17.25
C ALA A 50 15.48 19.54 16.69
N PRO A 51 15.80 19.30 15.40
CA PRO A 51 15.67 17.97 14.78
C PRO A 51 16.65 16.94 15.38
N PRO A 52 16.35 15.63 15.28
CA PRO A 52 17.18 14.58 15.85
C PRO A 52 18.43 14.28 15.00
N THR A 53 19.58 14.84 15.39
CA THR A 53 20.88 14.52 14.79
C THR A 53 21.36 13.13 15.20
N ALA A 54 21.81 12.32 14.25
CA ALA A 54 22.45 11.03 14.52
C ALA A 54 23.88 11.20 15.10
N ALA A 55 24.09 10.73 16.33
CA ALA A 55 25.39 10.61 17.02
C ALA A 55 25.19 9.70 18.25
N ALA A 56 26.14 8.90 18.76
CA ALA A 56 27.49 8.49 18.34
C ALA A 56 27.71 7.05 18.89
N SER A 57 28.75 6.26 18.57
CA SER A 57 30.19 6.44 18.88
C SER A 57 30.88 5.08 18.54
N HIS A 58 32.18 4.90 18.37
CA HIS A 58 33.39 5.64 18.77
C HIS A 58 34.39 5.68 17.57
N GLY A 59 35.43 6.51 17.48
CA GLY A 59 35.98 7.47 18.44
C GLY A 59 37.49 7.29 18.65
N VAL A 60 38.33 7.81 17.75
CA VAL A 60 39.79 8.03 17.94
C VAL A 60 40.19 9.36 17.29
N THR A 61 41.05 10.13 17.96
CA THR A 61 41.48 11.49 17.58
C THR A 61 42.70 11.52 16.64
N PRO A 62 42.95 12.64 15.92
CA PRO A 62 43.96 12.73 14.86
C PRO A 62 45.30 13.35 15.30
N VAL A 63 46.35 13.09 14.52
CA VAL A 63 47.61 13.87 14.46
C VAL A 63 47.99 14.05 12.97
N PRO A 64 48.53 15.21 12.52
CA PRO A 64 48.47 15.57 11.10
C PRO A 64 49.78 15.42 10.31
N SER A 65 49.63 15.58 8.98
CA SER A 65 50.54 16.24 8.02
C SER A 65 51.39 15.40 7.05
N ALA A 66 51.61 16.04 5.88
CA ALA A 66 52.61 15.81 4.82
C ALA A 66 52.43 14.66 3.81
N GLY A 67 52.46 15.02 2.51
CA GLY A 67 53.38 14.33 1.57
C GLY A 67 52.81 13.66 0.32
N SER A 68 52.58 14.45 -0.74
CA SER A 68 53.08 14.23 -2.12
C SER A 68 52.99 12.87 -2.86
N SER A 69 52.43 12.95 -4.07
CA SER A 69 52.96 12.45 -5.37
C SER A 69 53.04 10.94 -5.72
N SER A 70 52.21 10.56 -6.71
CA SER A 70 52.52 9.80 -7.95
C SER A 70 53.35 8.49 -7.94
N GLY A 71 52.83 7.45 -8.61
CA GLY A 71 53.66 6.33 -9.10
C GLY A 71 52.87 5.15 -9.69
N THR A 72 52.91 4.99 -11.01
CA THR A 72 52.23 3.92 -11.78
C THR A 72 53.01 2.59 -11.75
N SER A 73 52.33 1.42 -11.65
CA SER A 73 52.56 0.21 -12.48
C SER A 73 51.89 -1.07 -11.92
N ALA A 74 51.65 -2.03 -12.81
CA ALA A 74 51.11 -3.39 -12.59
C ALA A 74 51.66 -4.29 -13.72
N PRO A 75 51.30 -5.59 -13.85
CA PRO A 75 51.05 -6.70 -12.91
C PRO A 75 52.18 -7.77 -13.18
N PRO A 76 52.02 -9.13 -13.23
CA PRO A 76 50.95 -10.06 -12.83
C PRO A 76 51.39 -11.37 -12.11
N ALA A 77 50.43 -12.17 -11.64
CA ALA A 77 50.33 -13.63 -11.87
C ALA A 77 49.03 -14.19 -11.25
N ALA A 78 48.50 -15.29 -11.81
CA ALA A 78 47.22 -15.90 -11.41
C ALA A 78 47.39 -17.34 -10.88
N LEU A 79 46.39 -17.87 -10.17
CA LEU A 79 45.70 -19.16 -10.43
C LEU A 79 44.86 -19.64 -9.23
N GLN A 80 43.65 -20.15 -9.50
CA GLN A 80 42.86 -21.07 -8.66
C GLN A 80 42.92 -22.49 -9.32
N PRO A 81 42.11 -23.54 -8.97
CA PRO A 81 41.11 -23.73 -7.90
C PRO A 81 41.12 -25.14 -7.21
N ALA A 82 40.02 -25.45 -6.50
CA ALA A 82 39.43 -26.78 -6.25
C ALA A 82 39.92 -27.58 -5.00
N ILE A 83 39.16 -28.46 -4.30
CA ILE A 83 37.74 -28.82 -4.04
C ILE A 83 37.81 -30.07 -3.10
N THR A 84 36.69 -30.46 -2.47
CA THR A 84 36.34 -31.78 -1.86
C THR A 84 36.77 -32.17 -0.42
N ALA A 85 35.70 -32.49 0.33
CA ALA A 85 35.60 -33.14 1.63
C ALA A 85 36.01 -34.63 1.69
N LYS A 86 36.15 -35.16 2.91
CA LYS A 86 35.55 -36.47 3.27
C LYS A 86 35.33 -36.68 4.78
N LEU A 87 34.18 -37.24 5.14
CA LEU A 87 33.94 -37.97 6.39
C LEU A 87 34.67 -39.32 6.37
N LEU A 88 34.92 -39.90 7.54
CA LEU A 88 34.81 -41.35 7.77
C LEU A 88 34.60 -41.68 9.25
N SER A 89 34.04 -42.86 9.53
CA SER A 89 33.51 -43.32 10.81
C SER A 89 33.98 -44.74 11.14
N GLY A 90 33.97 -45.15 12.42
CA GLY A 90 34.19 -46.55 12.81
C GLY A 90 34.62 -46.76 14.28
N PRO A 91 34.34 -47.91 14.92
CA PRO A 91 33.94 -47.90 16.35
C PRO A 91 34.60 -48.95 17.30
N ALA A 92 34.19 -48.88 18.59
CA ALA A 92 34.15 -49.95 19.62
C ALA A 92 35.46 -50.32 20.37
N PRO A 93 35.42 -51.00 21.56
CA PRO A 93 34.41 -50.98 22.64
C PRO A 93 34.95 -50.90 24.10
N SER A 94 33.99 -50.80 25.03
CA SER A 94 33.95 -50.82 26.51
C SER A 94 34.93 -51.67 27.36
N THR A 95 35.18 -51.24 28.60
CA THR A 95 35.16 -52.08 29.84
C THR A 95 35.11 -51.24 31.13
N LEU A 96 34.66 -51.82 32.26
CA LEU A 96 34.45 -51.16 33.57
C LEU A 96 35.54 -51.54 34.60
N THR A 97 35.86 -50.66 35.58
CA THR A 97 35.54 -50.86 37.02
C THR A 97 36.00 -49.73 37.97
N THR A 98 35.10 -49.38 38.90
CA THR A 98 35.16 -48.69 40.22
C THR A 98 36.48 -48.43 40.98
N THR A 99 36.58 -47.22 41.60
CA THR A 99 36.82 -46.97 43.06
C THR A 99 36.43 -45.51 43.49
N THR A 100 36.32 -45.25 44.80
CA THR A 100 35.81 -44.05 45.52
C THR A 100 36.84 -42.91 45.75
N SER A 101 36.56 -41.68 46.25
CA SER A 101 35.36 -41.00 46.81
C SER A 101 35.51 -39.45 46.91
N ALA A 102 34.38 -38.73 47.01
CA ALA A 102 34.00 -37.48 47.76
C ALA A 102 35.05 -36.44 48.28
N PRO A 103 34.66 -35.15 48.53
CA PRO A 103 33.63 -34.29 47.88
C PRO A 103 33.97 -32.75 47.77
N LEU A 104 33.11 -32.00 47.05
CA LEU A 104 32.98 -30.51 46.98
C LEU A 104 34.13 -29.68 46.32
N PRO A 105 33.88 -28.42 45.86
CA PRO A 105 32.61 -27.67 45.79
C PRO A 105 32.17 -27.28 44.36
N SER A 106 30.87 -27.05 44.18
CA SER A 106 30.31 -26.49 42.94
C SER A 106 30.56 -24.97 42.85
N PRO A 107 31.06 -24.43 41.71
CA PRO A 107 31.00 -22.99 41.45
C PRO A 107 29.58 -22.61 41.00
N ALA A 108 28.74 -22.27 41.97
CA ALA A 108 27.47 -21.58 41.71
C ALA A 108 27.76 -20.11 41.34
N THR A 109 27.97 -19.83 40.05
CA THR A 109 28.00 -18.44 39.56
C THR A 109 26.58 -17.97 39.26
N SER A 110 26.19 -16.85 39.85
CA SER A 110 24.78 -16.45 40.01
C SER A 110 24.07 -16.04 38.72
N VAL A 111 23.06 -16.81 38.31
CA VAL A 111 21.97 -16.33 37.44
C VAL A 111 20.83 -15.81 38.32
N ALA A 112 21.01 -14.61 38.85
CA ALA A 112 19.98 -13.84 39.54
C ALA A 112 19.80 -12.49 38.80
N ALA A 113 18.61 -12.06 38.36
CA ALA A 113 17.30 -12.69 38.48
C ALA A 113 16.40 -12.39 37.25
N LEU A 114 15.71 -13.42 36.74
CA LEU A 114 14.62 -13.31 35.75
C LEU A 114 13.39 -14.17 36.14
N SER A 115 13.36 -14.71 37.35
CA SER A 115 12.48 -15.81 37.79
C SER A 115 11.12 -15.39 38.38
N GLY A 116 10.62 -14.19 38.04
CA GLY A 116 9.36 -13.66 38.57
C GLY A 116 8.08 -14.18 37.90
N TRP A 117 8.14 -14.55 36.62
CA TRP A 117 6.93 -14.99 35.89
C TRP A 117 6.54 -16.42 36.26
N ARG A 118 5.28 -16.57 36.71
CA ARG A 118 4.59 -17.86 36.77
C ARG A 118 3.30 -17.74 35.95
N PRO A 119 3.03 -18.65 35.01
CA PRO A 119 1.75 -18.72 34.31
C PRO A 119 0.56 -18.63 35.27
N PRO A 120 -0.47 -17.81 34.98
CA PRO A 120 -1.64 -17.67 35.84
C PRO A 120 -2.37 -18.99 35.98
N GLN A 121 -2.53 -19.43 37.24
CA GLN A 121 -3.35 -20.58 37.59
C GLN A 121 -4.84 -20.25 37.41
N PHE A 122 -5.66 -21.28 37.17
CA PHE A 122 -7.09 -21.12 36.90
C PHE A 122 -7.78 -20.30 38.00
N GLY A 123 -8.44 -19.20 37.63
CA GLY A 123 -9.12 -18.30 38.57
C GLY A 123 -8.24 -17.31 39.34
N ARG A 124 -6.93 -17.19 39.03
CA ARG A 124 -6.05 -16.15 39.60
C ARG A 124 -5.42 -15.29 38.50
N LYS A 125 -5.32 -13.98 38.73
CA LYS A 125 -4.63 -13.02 37.84
C LYS A 125 -3.12 -13.13 38.04
N ALA A 126 -2.35 -12.81 37.00
CA ALA A 126 -0.89 -12.65 37.10
C ALA A 126 -0.52 -11.56 38.14
N GLY A 127 0.54 -11.80 38.91
CA GLY A 127 1.17 -10.75 39.71
C GLY A 127 1.99 -9.77 38.85
N PRO A 128 2.35 -8.58 39.36
CA PRO A 128 3.09 -7.57 38.60
C PRO A 128 4.52 -8.02 38.21
N THR A 129 4.87 -7.91 36.92
CA THR A 129 6.20 -8.17 36.36
C THR A 129 6.76 -6.94 35.65
N ASN A 130 7.07 -5.92 36.46
CA ASN A 130 7.41 -4.57 36.01
C ASN A 130 8.66 -4.46 35.11
N SER A 131 9.49 -5.50 35.00
CA SER A 131 10.73 -5.52 34.21
C SER A 131 10.56 -5.97 32.75
N ASN A 132 9.48 -6.67 32.39
CA ASN A 132 9.29 -7.22 31.04
C ASN A 132 7.83 -7.16 30.56
N PRO A 133 7.33 -6.01 30.07
CA PRO A 133 5.98 -5.93 29.50
C PRO A 133 5.67 -6.98 28.41
N LEU A 134 4.60 -7.75 28.62
CA LEU A 134 4.01 -8.68 27.67
C LEU A 134 3.11 -7.91 26.69
N ILE A 135 3.51 -7.85 25.41
CA ILE A 135 2.71 -7.21 24.36
C ILE A 135 2.08 -8.30 23.48
N VAL A 136 0.75 -8.28 23.37
CA VAL A 136 -0.05 -9.21 22.56
C VAL A 136 -0.92 -8.41 21.59
N MET A 137 -1.03 -8.86 20.34
CA MET A 137 -2.00 -8.35 19.40
C MET A 137 -2.87 -9.47 18.85
N ILE A 138 -4.18 -9.23 18.74
CA ILE A 138 -5.15 -10.20 18.22
C ILE A 138 -5.92 -9.56 17.07
N PHE A 139 -5.86 -10.19 15.89
CA PHE A 139 -6.66 -9.82 14.74
C PHE A 139 -7.29 -11.03 14.06
N GLY A 140 -8.18 -10.77 13.11
CA GLY A 140 -9.02 -11.76 12.47
C GLY A 140 -10.32 -11.13 11.99
N CYS A 141 -11.07 -11.85 11.15
CA CYS A 141 -12.31 -11.33 10.58
C CYS A 141 -13.34 -10.98 11.67
N ARG A 142 -14.34 -10.15 11.33
CA ARG A 142 -15.54 -10.02 12.17
C ARG A 142 -16.17 -11.41 12.35
N GLY A 143 -16.60 -11.75 13.56
CA GLY A 143 -17.03 -13.11 13.90
C GLY A 143 -15.98 -13.98 14.62
N SER A 144 -14.69 -13.72 14.42
CA SER A 144 -13.57 -14.56 14.92
C SER A 144 -13.43 -14.68 16.44
N GLY A 145 -13.98 -13.73 17.21
CA GLY A 145 -13.84 -13.67 18.67
C GLY A 145 -12.64 -12.86 19.18
N LYS A 146 -11.92 -12.14 18.30
CA LYS A 146 -10.71 -11.35 18.65
C LYS A 146 -10.81 -10.54 19.94
N THR A 147 -11.87 -9.75 20.12
CA THR A 147 -12.08 -8.92 21.33
C THR A 147 -12.34 -9.76 22.57
N THR A 148 -13.17 -10.80 22.48
CA THR A 148 -13.45 -11.72 23.60
C THR A 148 -12.19 -12.44 24.08
N GLN A 149 -11.29 -12.80 23.16
CA GLN A 149 -9.98 -13.36 23.52
C GLN A 149 -9.07 -12.28 24.13
N ALA A 150 -9.06 -11.06 23.58
CA ALA A 150 -8.27 -9.95 24.11
C ALA A 150 -8.66 -9.59 25.55
N GLU A 151 -9.96 -9.47 25.84
CA GLU A 151 -10.52 -9.24 27.18
C GLU A 151 -10.12 -10.37 28.16
N SER A 152 -10.24 -11.64 27.75
CA SER A 152 -9.88 -12.78 28.58
C SER A 152 -8.37 -12.82 28.90
N ILE A 153 -7.53 -12.45 27.93
CA ILE A 153 -6.07 -12.36 28.07
C ILE A 153 -5.68 -11.15 28.94
N ALA A 154 -6.35 -10.01 28.77
CA ALA A 154 -6.19 -8.82 29.62
C ALA A 154 -6.44 -9.16 31.09
N GLU A 155 -7.55 -9.83 31.37
CA GLU A 155 -7.89 -10.24 32.73
C GLU A 155 -6.90 -11.26 33.30
N ARG A 156 -6.62 -12.34 32.57
CA ARG A 156 -5.77 -13.44 33.04
C ARG A 156 -4.35 -12.98 33.35
N TYR A 157 -3.76 -12.19 32.45
CA TYR A 157 -2.37 -11.75 32.54
C TYR A 157 -2.19 -10.35 33.14
N HIS A 158 -3.29 -9.69 33.52
CA HIS A 158 -3.30 -8.31 34.05
C HIS A 158 -2.64 -7.31 33.08
N LEU A 159 -3.12 -7.28 31.84
CA LEU A 159 -2.65 -6.39 30.78
C LEU A 159 -3.65 -5.23 30.57
N LEU A 160 -3.12 -4.10 30.10
CA LEU A 160 -3.94 -3.00 29.59
C LEU A 160 -4.58 -3.43 28.27
N HIS A 161 -5.90 -3.47 28.20
CA HIS A 161 -6.62 -3.74 26.95
C HIS A 161 -6.85 -2.44 26.18
N LEU A 162 -6.40 -2.39 24.94
CA LEU A 162 -6.65 -1.30 24.01
C LEU A 162 -7.33 -1.86 22.74
N SER A 163 -8.35 -1.16 22.26
CA SER A 163 -9.18 -1.56 21.11
C SER A 163 -9.32 -0.37 20.15
N SER A 164 -8.75 -0.49 18.95
CA SER A 164 -8.93 0.56 17.92
C SER A 164 -10.40 0.73 17.56
N GLY A 165 -11.17 -0.36 17.63
CA GLY A 165 -12.59 -0.39 17.32
C GLY A 165 -13.47 0.37 18.31
N ASP A 166 -12.97 0.68 19.50
CA ASP A 166 -13.66 1.52 20.49
C ASP A 166 -13.17 2.96 20.40
N MET A 167 -11.85 3.17 20.23
CA MET A 167 -11.26 4.48 19.91
C MET A 167 -11.94 5.14 18.69
N TYR A 168 -12.17 4.40 17.61
CA TYR A 168 -12.88 4.91 16.43
C TYR A 168 -14.36 5.26 16.69
N LYS A 169 -15.05 4.61 17.64
CA LYS A 169 -16.43 4.99 18.02
C LYS A 169 -16.45 6.30 18.80
N GLU A 170 -15.42 6.54 19.60
CA GLU A 170 -15.18 7.78 20.35
C GLU A 170 -14.66 8.93 19.46
N GLY A 171 -14.38 8.66 18.17
CA GLY A 171 -13.83 9.65 17.23
C GLY A 171 -12.34 9.92 17.40
N LYS A 172 -11.63 9.05 18.14
CA LYS A 172 -10.20 9.17 18.46
C LYS A 172 -9.30 8.55 17.39
N GLN A 173 -8.01 8.87 17.47
CA GLN A 173 -6.96 8.39 16.58
C GLN A 173 -6.20 7.22 17.21
N PRO A 174 -6.38 5.96 16.75
CA PRO A 174 -5.98 4.80 17.54
C PRO A 174 -4.50 4.73 17.89
N PHE A 175 -3.59 5.07 16.97
CA PHE A 175 -2.15 4.98 17.23
C PHE A 175 -1.67 6.06 18.21
N ALA A 176 -2.24 7.27 18.16
CA ALA A 176 -1.97 8.34 19.13
C ALA A 176 -2.52 8.00 20.53
N GLU A 177 -3.70 7.37 20.62
CA GLU A 177 -4.24 6.87 21.89
C GLU A 177 -3.38 5.73 22.47
N VAL A 178 -2.86 4.82 21.62
CA VAL A 178 -1.90 3.79 22.06
C VAL A 178 -0.62 4.43 22.58
N GLU A 179 -0.06 5.41 21.87
CA GLU A 179 1.15 6.10 22.29
C GLU A 179 0.98 6.79 23.64
N GLN A 180 -0.14 7.51 23.83
CA GLN A 180 -0.44 8.18 25.10
C GLN A 180 -0.65 7.16 26.23
N ALA A 181 -1.43 6.11 26.00
CA ALA A 181 -1.65 5.05 26.98
C ALA A 181 -0.33 4.32 27.34
N VAL A 182 0.59 4.17 26.38
CA VAL A 182 1.92 3.60 26.59
C VAL A 182 2.79 4.53 27.45
N LYS A 183 2.82 5.83 27.17
CA LYS A 183 3.50 6.84 28.01
C LYS A 183 2.98 6.81 29.45
N ASP A 184 1.66 6.85 29.63
CA ASP A 184 1.02 6.97 30.95
C ASP A 184 1.25 5.74 31.84
N ASN A 185 1.29 4.54 31.25
CA ASN A 185 1.35 3.27 32.01
C ASN A 185 2.76 2.64 32.06
N PHE A 186 3.65 2.96 31.11
CA PHE A 186 4.97 2.33 30.99
C PHE A 186 6.14 3.32 30.91
N GLY A 187 5.87 4.61 30.74
CA GLY A 187 6.88 5.68 30.73
C GLY A 187 7.60 5.90 32.06
N PRO A 188 8.57 6.84 32.10
CA PRO A 188 9.38 7.11 33.29
C PRO A 188 8.56 7.67 34.45
N ASP A 189 7.51 8.45 34.16
CA ASP A 189 6.66 9.11 35.16
C ASP A 189 5.46 8.26 35.62
N ALA A 190 5.34 7.01 35.12
CA ALA A 190 4.24 6.12 35.43
C ALA A 190 4.27 5.68 36.91
N LYS A 191 3.41 6.28 37.73
CA LYS A 191 3.23 5.93 39.15
C LYS A 191 2.68 4.51 39.27
N ASP A 192 3.47 3.62 39.87
CA ASP A 192 3.18 2.20 40.08
C ASP A 192 2.61 1.49 38.83
N ARG A 193 3.52 0.96 37.99
CA ARG A 193 3.19 0.16 36.78
C ARG A 193 2.10 -0.88 37.10
N SER A 194 0.87 -0.53 36.77
CA SER A 194 -0.34 -1.25 37.18
C SER A 194 -0.71 -2.40 36.23
N TYR A 195 0.08 -2.59 35.17
CA TYR A 195 -0.16 -3.60 34.15
C TYR A 195 1.12 -4.33 33.77
N ASN A 196 0.99 -5.62 33.48
CA ASN A 196 2.06 -6.50 33.02
C ASN A 196 2.43 -6.31 31.54
N GLY A 197 1.80 -5.36 30.86
CA GLY A 197 1.92 -5.12 29.43
C GLY A 197 0.58 -4.76 28.80
N VAL A 198 0.45 -4.98 27.49
CA VAL A 198 -0.66 -4.49 26.68
C VAL A 198 -1.22 -5.61 25.82
N VAL A 199 -2.54 -5.69 25.71
CA VAL A 199 -3.22 -6.48 24.68
C VAL A 199 -4.02 -5.58 23.74
N LEU A 200 -3.77 -5.74 22.45
CA LEU A 200 -4.23 -4.89 21.36
C LEU A 200 -5.21 -5.69 20.49
N ASP A 201 -6.41 -5.18 20.22
CA ASP A 201 -7.28 -5.74 19.18
C ASP A 201 -7.68 -4.74 18.09
N ARG A 202 -7.85 -5.28 16.86
CA ARG A 202 -8.30 -4.57 15.64
C ARG A 202 -7.40 -3.45 15.11
N PHE A 203 -6.17 -3.30 15.59
CA PHE A 203 -5.21 -2.29 15.11
C PHE A 203 -4.68 -2.52 13.69
N VAL A 204 -5.08 -3.61 13.02
CA VAL A 204 -4.80 -3.84 11.59
C VAL A 204 -6.11 -3.71 10.82
N ALA A 205 -6.28 -2.59 10.11
CA ALA A 205 -7.56 -2.11 9.58
C ALA A 205 -7.48 -1.45 8.18
N THR A 206 -6.39 -0.77 7.83
CA THR A 206 -6.27 0.05 6.61
C THR A 206 -5.26 -0.49 5.59
N GLY A 207 -4.09 -0.95 6.05
CA GLY A 207 -3.03 -1.47 5.19
C GLY A 207 -1.71 -1.69 5.94
N GLU A 208 -0.65 -2.05 5.20
CA GLU A 208 0.65 -2.45 5.75
C GLU A 208 1.26 -1.47 6.79
N MET A 209 1.01 -0.16 6.63
CA MET A 209 1.55 0.89 7.50
C MET A 209 1.00 0.85 8.93
N ASP A 210 -0.19 0.26 9.17
CA ASP A 210 -0.78 0.12 10.51
C ASP A 210 0.18 -0.60 11.48
N ALA A 211 0.91 -1.60 10.99
CA ALA A 211 1.88 -2.35 11.79
C ALA A 211 3.06 -1.49 12.26
N TYR A 212 3.45 -0.52 11.44
CA TYR A 212 4.56 0.39 11.69
C TYR A 212 4.13 1.53 12.63
N TYR A 213 2.98 2.17 12.39
CA TYR A 213 2.42 3.18 13.30
C TYR A 213 2.15 2.61 14.69
N LEU A 214 1.65 1.37 14.77
CA LEU A 214 1.49 0.66 16.04
C LEU A 214 2.84 0.40 16.73
N GLN A 215 3.87 0.02 15.98
CA GLN A 215 5.19 -0.23 16.55
C GLN A 215 5.88 1.07 17.00
N ALA A 216 5.71 2.18 16.27
CA ALA A 216 6.21 3.50 16.67
C ALA A 216 5.61 3.93 18.01
N ALA A 217 4.28 3.84 18.16
CA ALA A 217 3.57 4.11 19.41
C ALA A 217 4.07 3.25 20.60
N LEU A 218 4.43 1.98 20.35
CA LEU A 218 5.03 1.08 21.35
C LEU A 218 6.51 1.42 21.64
N ASN A 219 7.27 1.87 20.64
CA ASN A 219 8.70 2.19 20.75
C ASN A 219 8.97 3.38 21.67
N VAL A 220 8.02 4.30 21.85
CA VAL A 220 8.14 5.46 22.75
C VAL A 220 8.48 5.07 24.20
N CYS A 221 8.09 3.88 24.65
CA CYS A 221 8.51 3.31 25.94
C CYS A 221 9.29 1.99 25.79
N GLN A 222 9.95 1.81 24.63
CA GLN A 222 10.77 0.65 24.27
C GLN A 222 10.04 -0.70 24.42
N LEU A 223 8.73 -0.73 24.17
CA LEU A 223 7.93 -1.94 24.26
C LEU A 223 8.22 -2.87 23.06
N PRO A 224 8.33 -4.20 23.28
CA PRO A 224 8.74 -5.13 22.24
C PRO A 224 7.63 -5.36 21.20
N VAL A 225 8.02 -5.83 20.00
CA VAL A 225 7.10 -6.26 18.95
C VAL A 225 6.04 -7.22 19.52
N PRO A 226 4.73 -7.04 19.26
CA PRO A 226 3.68 -7.91 19.80
C PRO A 226 3.90 -9.41 19.49
N LEU A 227 3.41 -10.28 20.37
CA LEU A 227 3.01 -11.64 19.98
C LEU A 227 1.69 -11.54 19.22
N VAL A 228 1.65 -11.97 17.97
CA VAL A 228 0.52 -11.73 17.07
C VAL A 228 -0.30 -13.00 16.88
N PHE A 229 -1.59 -12.94 17.21
CA PHE A 229 -2.53 -14.05 17.01
C PHE A 229 -3.53 -13.71 15.90
N TRP A 230 -3.52 -14.49 14.83
CA TRP A 230 -4.50 -14.39 13.74
C TRP A 230 -5.56 -15.47 13.91
N LEU A 231 -6.76 -15.05 14.32
CA LEU A 231 -7.92 -15.91 14.47
C LEU A 231 -8.64 -16.06 13.13
N GLN A 232 -8.39 -17.19 12.45
CA GLN A 232 -8.99 -17.51 11.17
C GLN A 232 -10.34 -18.20 11.37
N VAL A 233 -11.39 -17.63 10.78
CA VAL A 233 -12.73 -18.23 10.65
C VAL A 233 -13.12 -18.11 9.17
N ASP A 234 -13.85 -19.10 8.65
CA ASP A 234 -14.44 -19.02 7.32
C ASP A 234 -15.30 -17.74 7.20
N PRO A 235 -15.19 -16.95 6.11
CA PRO A 235 -15.92 -15.67 6.00
C PRO A 235 -17.44 -15.80 6.15
N LYS A 236 -18.06 -16.89 5.70
CA LYS A 236 -19.51 -17.12 5.84
C LYS A 236 -19.88 -17.42 7.29
N GLU A 237 -19.11 -18.26 7.97
CA GLU A 237 -19.30 -18.55 9.40
C GLU A 237 -19.02 -17.32 10.27
N GLY A 238 -17.99 -16.52 9.95
CA GLY A 238 -17.68 -15.26 10.62
C GLY A 238 -18.83 -14.24 10.48
N LEU A 239 -19.40 -14.12 9.28
CA LEU A 239 -20.59 -13.31 9.02
C LEU A 239 -21.80 -13.82 9.80
N ARG A 240 -22.07 -15.14 9.77
CA ARG A 240 -23.18 -15.76 10.53
C ARG A 240 -23.05 -15.48 12.04
N ARG A 241 -21.86 -15.70 12.63
CA ARG A 241 -21.54 -15.38 14.03
C ARG A 241 -21.74 -13.90 14.36
N ALA A 242 -21.51 -13.00 13.41
CA ALA A 242 -21.77 -11.56 13.59
C ALA A 242 -23.27 -11.23 13.50
N GLN A 243 -24.00 -11.82 12.53
CA GLN A 243 -25.44 -11.65 12.37
C GLN A 243 -26.22 -12.12 13.61
N CYS A 244 -25.85 -13.28 14.19
CA CYS A 244 -26.46 -13.78 15.43
C CYS A 244 -26.31 -12.85 16.65
N ARG A 245 -25.41 -11.85 16.60
CA ARG A 245 -25.23 -10.84 17.66
C ARG A 245 -25.94 -9.51 17.36
N GLY A 246 -26.83 -9.47 16.36
CA GLY A 246 -27.48 -8.23 15.91
C GLY A 246 -26.52 -7.25 15.22
N ASP A 247 -25.31 -7.71 14.87
CA ASP A 247 -24.17 -6.86 14.47
C ASP A 247 -24.20 -6.54 12.95
N GLN A 248 -25.41 -6.35 12.42
CA GLN A 248 -25.69 -5.94 11.04
C GLN A 248 -25.63 -4.42 10.90
N LYS A 249 -24.81 -3.93 9.97
CA LYS A 249 -24.83 -2.56 9.45
C LYS A 249 -24.71 -2.65 7.94
N ALA A 250 -25.69 -2.11 7.21
CA ALA A 250 -25.63 -2.02 5.75
C ALA A 250 -24.45 -1.11 5.32
N GLY A 251 -23.79 -1.45 4.21
CA GLY A 251 -22.64 -0.69 3.69
C GLY A 251 -21.31 -0.90 4.44
N ALA A 252 -21.22 -1.84 5.37
CA ALA A 252 -19.98 -2.15 6.11
C ALA A 252 -19.10 -3.24 5.45
N ASP A 253 -19.57 -3.88 4.38
CA ASP A 253 -18.90 -5.06 3.78
C ASP A 253 -17.68 -4.69 2.93
N HIS A 254 -17.59 -3.45 2.44
CA HIS A 254 -16.33 -2.89 1.92
C HIS A 254 -15.25 -2.79 3.02
N TRP A 255 -15.58 -2.22 4.19
CA TRP A 255 -14.60 -2.00 5.27
C TRP A 255 -14.12 -3.28 5.95
N ARG A 256 -15.01 -4.24 6.22
CA ARG A 256 -14.65 -5.58 6.74
C ARG A 256 -13.61 -6.28 5.87
N TYR A 257 -13.69 -6.00 4.58
CA TYR A 257 -12.85 -6.56 3.55
C TYR A 257 -11.50 -5.83 3.41
N VAL A 258 -11.48 -4.49 3.55
CA VAL A 258 -10.24 -3.72 3.69
C VAL A 258 -9.47 -4.16 4.94
N GLU A 259 -10.18 -4.35 6.06
CA GLU A 259 -9.64 -4.91 7.30
C GLU A 259 -9.02 -6.30 7.05
N GLN A 260 -9.75 -7.20 6.38
CA GLN A 260 -9.25 -8.55 6.07
C GLN A 260 -8.03 -8.54 5.13
N ARG A 261 -7.95 -7.58 4.18
CA ARG A 261 -6.74 -7.37 3.37
C ARG A 261 -5.55 -7.03 4.25
N ALA A 262 -5.68 -5.95 5.02
CA ALA A 262 -4.61 -5.41 5.84
C ALA A 262 -4.05 -6.51 6.75
N GLN A 263 -4.95 -7.34 7.32
CA GLN A 263 -4.58 -8.48 8.15
C GLN A 263 -3.80 -9.56 7.39
N ALA A 264 -4.21 -9.94 6.18
CA ALA A 264 -3.48 -10.93 5.38
C ALA A 264 -2.12 -10.41 4.87
N GLU A 265 -2.09 -9.17 4.36
CA GLU A 265 -0.88 -8.50 3.87
C GLU A 265 0.16 -8.34 4.98
N ILE A 266 -0.22 -7.80 6.14
CA ILE A 266 0.66 -7.62 7.29
C ILE A 266 1.07 -8.97 7.90
N ALA A 267 0.18 -9.96 7.93
CA ALA A 267 0.53 -11.30 8.41
C ALA A 267 1.72 -11.87 7.62
N ASP A 268 1.63 -11.93 6.29
CA ASP A 268 2.68 -12.53 5.46
C ASP A 268 3.90 -11.62 5.25
N ARG A 269 3.72 -10.30 5.04
CA ARG A 269 4.82 -9.38 4.72
C ARG A 269 5.62 -8.93 5.94
N VAL A 270 4.97 -8.76 7.09
CA VAL A 270 5.57 -8.20 8.31
C VAL A 270 5.78 -9.30 9.35
N TYR A 271 4.71 -9.81 9.97
CA TYR A 271 4.84 -10.60 11.21
C TYR A 271 5.32 -12.04 11.03
N LYS A 272 5.01 -12.69 9.90
CA LYS A 272 5.46 -14.05 9.60
C LYS A 272 6.97 -14.11 9.35
N LYS A 273 7.53 -13.14 8.61
CA LYS A 273 8.97 -13.07 8.31
C LYS A 273 9.84 -12.99 9.57
N ILE A 274 9.32 -12.39 10.63
CA ILE A 274 10.03 -12.18 11.91
C ILE A 274 9.63 -13.19 12.98
N GLY A 275 8.82 -14.21 12.64
CA GLY A 275 8.49 -15.34 13.52
C GLY A 275 7.56 -15.01 14.70
N VAL A 276 6.71 -13.97 14.59
CA VAL A 276 5.84 -13.52 15.70
C VAL A 276 4.35 -13.80 15.47
N LEU A 277 4.00 -14.33 14.29
CA LEU A 277 2.64 -14.67 13.89
C LEU A 277 2.26 -16.09 14.30
N HIS A 278 1.18 -16.23 15.07
CA HIS A 278 0.54 -17.47 15.41
C HIS A 278 -0.87 -17.52 14.80
N ILE A 279 -1.05 -18.40 13.80
CA ILE A 279 -2.35 -18.62 13.17
C ILE A 279 -3.13 -19.65 13.99
N ILE A 280 -4.39 -19.35 14.29
CA ILE A 280 -5.31 -20.26 14.98
C ILE A 280 -6.56 -20.45 14.12
N ASP A 281 -6.83 -21.70 13.74
CA ASP A 281 -8.07 -22.08 13.06
C ASP A 281 -9.22 -22.18 14.08
N CYS A 282 -10.13 -21.21 14.02
CA CYS A 282 -11.33 -21.09 14.86
C CYS A 282 -12.58 -21.71 14.19
N ASN A 283 -12.40 -22.47 13.10
CA ASN A 283 -13.40 -23.40 12.54
C ASN A 283 -13.24 -24.79 13.16
N ALA A 284 -12.00 -25.26 13.30
CA ALA A 284 -11.67 -26.56 13.90
C ALA A 284 -11.73 -26.59 15.45
N LEU A 285 -11.86 -25.42 16.09
CA LEU A 285 -11.81 -25.28 17.56
C LEU A 285 -13.02 -24.53 18.14
N GLU A 286 -13.53 -25.04 19.25
CA GLU A 286 -14.47 -24.33 20.12
C GLU A 286 -13.81 -23.10 20.76
N ALA A 287 -14.60 -22.05 21.04
CA ALA A 287 -14.08 -20.76 21.53
C ALA A 287 -13.25 -20.83 22.83
N ARG A 288 -13.54 -21.79 23.73
CA ARG A 288 -12.71 -22.03 24.93
C ARG A 288 -11.32 -22.58 24.56
N ARG A 289 -11.27 -23.58 23.68
CA ARG A 289 -10.03 -24.21 23.21
C ARG A 289 -9.14 -23.22 22.44
N VAL A 290 -9.73 -22.24 21.76
CA VAL A 290 -9.00 -21.11 21.15
C VAL A 290 -8.26 -20.30 22.23
N GLY A 291 -8.95 -19.92 23.31
CA GLY A 291 -8.34 -19.19 24.44
C GLY A 291 -7.27 -19.99 25.16
N ASP A 292 -7.52 -21.26 25.43
CA ASP A 292 -6.54 -22.19 26.02
C ASP A 292 -5.27 -22.30 25.15
N ARG A 293 -5.45 -22.35 23.82
CA ARG A 293 -4.34 -22.41 22.87
C ARG A 293 -3.52 -21.12 22.85
N ILE A 294 -4.16 -19.95 22.90
CA ILE A 294 -3.44 -18.66 22.99
C ILE A 294 -2.64 -18.59 24.30
N CYS A 295 -3.27 -18.90 25.44
CA CYS A 295 -2.60 -18.89 26.75
C CYS A 295 -1.41 -19.86 26.78
N SER A 296 -1.57 -21.08 26.26
CA SER A 296 -0.50 -22.07 26.15
C SER A 296 0.71 -21.57 25.33
N ILE A 297 0.48 -20.78 24.28
CA ILE A 297 1.55 -20.17 23.48
C ILE A 297 2.24 -19.04 24.25
N ILE A 298 1.46 -18.16 24.89
CA ILE A 298 1.99 -17.08 25.75
C ILE A 298 2.86 -17.65 26.87
N ASP A 299 2.35 -18.63 27.62
CA ASP A 299 3.03 -19.27 28.75
C ASP A 299 4.31 -20.02 28.34
N GLY A 300 4.36 -20.54 27.11
CA GLY A 300 5.54 -21.19 26.55
C GLY A 300 6.65 -20.23 26.10
N LEU A 301 6.27 -19.06 25.56
CA LEU A 301 7.19 -18.09 24.95
C LEU A 301 7.62 -16.96 25.90
N PHE A 302 6.80 -16.59 26.88
CA PHE A 302 7.09 -15.50 27.81
C PHE A 302 7.64 -16.04 29.14
N PRO A 303 8.69 -15.43 29.74
CA PRO A 303 9.42 -14.23 29.31
C PRO A 303 10.60 -14.51 28.34
N LYS A 304 10.71 -15.73 27.81
CA LYS A 304 11.89 -16.25 27.09
C LYS A 304 12.13 -15.63 25.69
N ARG A 305 11.10 -15.04 25.07
CA ARG A 305 11.17 -14.47 23.72
C ARG A 305 12.16 -13.29 23.65
N SER A 306 13.01 -13.29 22.62
CA SER A 306 13.97 -12.21 22.36
C SER A 306 13.28 -10.86 22.15
N ARG A 307 13.78 -9.82 22.83
CA ARG A 307 13.37 -8.42 22.66
C ARG A 307 14.12 -7.70 21.54
N HIS A 308 15.05 -8.39 20.85
CA HIS A 308 15.80 -7.85 19.71
C HIS A 308 15.07 -8.01 18.37
N ILE A 309 13.91 -8.69 18.35
CA ILE A 309 13.04 -8.75 17.18
C ILE A 309 12.60 -7.31 16.81
N ARG A 310 12.67 -6.98 15.52
CA ARG A 310 12.22 -5.72 14.92
C ARG A 310 11.30 -6.04 13.74
N LEU A 311 10.50 -5.06 13.30
CA LEU A 311 9.81 -5.19 12.01
C LEU A 311 10.84 -5.11 10.88
N PRO A 312 10.57 -5.71 9.69
CA PRO A 312 11.33 -5.42 8.48
C PRO A 312 11.29 -3.90 8.16
N PRO A 313 12.26 -3.32 7.44
CA PRO A 313 12.17 -1.91 7.06
C PRO A 313 10.91 -1.61 6.21
N ALA A 314 10.19 -0.54 6.56
CA ALA A 314 9.11 0.00 5.74
C ALA A 314 9.70 0.78 4.55
N THR A 315 9.84 0.12 3.40
CA THR A 315 10.25 0.75 2.14
C THR A 315 9.19 0.53 1.06
N PRO A 316 8.88 1.54 0.22
CA PRO A 316 8.07 1.37 -0.97
C PRO A 316 8.77 0.53 -2.05
N LEU A 317 10.09 0.34 -1.95
CA LEU A 317 10.90 -0.39 -2.94
C LEU A 317 11.72 -1.49 -2.25
N PRO A 318 11.30 -2.76 -2.30
CA PRO A 318 12.05 -3.88 -1.73
C PRO A 318 13.48 -3.96 -2.28
N GLY A 319 14.47 -3.95 -1.39
CA GLY A 319 15.89 -3.93 -1.77
C GLY A 319 16.51 -2.54 -1.89
N TYR A 320 15.74 -1.48 -1.72
CA TYR A 320 16.22 -0.09 -1.62
C TYR A 320 15.78 0.49 -0.27
N ASP A 321 16.73 0.75 0.63
CA ASP A 321 16.51 1.06 2.04
C ASP A 321 16.56 2.55 2.39
N LYS A 322 16.88 3.42 1.43
CA LYS A 322 17.01 4.87 1.62
C LYS A 322 15.69 5.64 1.69
N PHE A 323 14.57 4.98 1.42
CA PHE A 323 13.23 5.54 1.64
C PHE A 323 12.77 5.16 3.04
N HIS A 324 12.62 6.15 3.91
CA HIS A 324 12.20 5.94 5.30
C HIS A 324 10.75 6.35 5.48
N LEU A 325 9.96 5.52 6.17
CA LEU A 325 8.59 5.88 6.55
C LEU A 325 8.63 6.99 7.62
N LEU A 326 7.83 8.04 7.45
CA LEU A 326 7.49 8.95 8.55
C LEU A 326 6.51 8.22 9.47
N ASP A 327 7.03 7.65 10.56
CA ASP A 327 6.33 6.72 11.45
C ASP A 327 5.61 7.40 12.63
N ASP A 328 5.74 8.72 12.79
CA ASP A 328 4.82 9.51 13.62
C ASP A 328 3.45 9.64 12.91
N TYR A 329 2.44 8.99 13.50
CA TYR A 329 1.08 8.99 12.96
C TYR A 329 0.38 10.35 13.10
N SER A 330 0.73 11.16 14.10
CA SER A 330 0.15 12.49 14.31
C SER A 330 0.64 13.48 13.27
N ASP A 331 1.91 13.42 12.89
CA ASP A 331 2.48 14.20 11.78
C ASP A 331 1.88 13.74 10.44
N PHE A 332 1.77 12.45 10.18
CA PHE A 332 1.06 11.93 9.01
C PHE A 332 -0.39 12.45 8.93
N GLN A 333 -1.15 12.42 10.04
CA GLN A 333 -2.52 12.96 10.11
C GLN A 333 -2.59 14.50 9.93
N GLN A 334 -1.54 15.23 10.28
CA GLN A 334 -1.46 16.67 10.01
C GLN A 334 -1.11 16.95 8.54
N LEU A 335 -0.11 16.24 8.00
CA LEU A 335 0.34 16.38 6.61
C LEU A 335 -0.78 16.06 5.61
N THR A 336 -1.52 14.98 5.82
CA THR A 336 -2.68 14.61 4.99
C THR A 336 -3.75 15.72 4.97
N LYS A 337 -3.98 16.41 6.09
CA LYS A 337 -4.86 17.60 6.15
C LYS A 337 -4.26 18.80 5.42
N LYS A 338 -2.96 19.09 5.59
CA LYS A 338 -2.25 20.20 4.91
C LYS A 338 -2.27 20.03 3.39
N VAL A 339 -2.00 18.83 2.87
CA VAL A 339 -2.12 18.45 1.45
C VAL A 339 -3.50 18.80 0.89
N HIS A 340 -4.56 18.48 1.62
CA HIS A 340 -5.93 18.80 1.21
C HIS A 340 -6.27 20.29 1.35
N ALA A 341 -5.79 20.96 2.40
CA ALA A 341 -5.97 22.39 2.59
C ALA A 341 -5.33 23.22 1.47
N ALA A 342 -4.14 22.86 1.00
CA ALA A 342 -3.43 23.54 -0.11
C ALA A 342 -4.21 23.54 -1.43
N ILE A 343 -5.00 22.49 -1.70
CA ILE A 343 -5.95 22.44 -2.84
C ILE A 343 -7.35 22.98 -2.49
N GLY A 344 -7.52 23.66 -1.36
CA GLY A 344 -8.78 24.25 -0.93
C GLY A 344 -9.86 23.24 -0.49
N ASN A 345 -9.46 22.06 -0.01
CA ASN A 345 -10.34 21.09 0.62
C ASN A 345 -10.14 21.11 2.15
N THR A 346 -10.91 21.95 2.85
CA THR A 346 -10.79 22.17 4.31
C THR A 346 -11.88 21.49 5.14
N SER A 347 -12.96 21.00 4.49
CA SER A 347 -14.13 20.41 5.14
C SER A 347 -14.63 19.12 4.48
N GLY A 348 -14.06 18.73 3.33
CA GLY A 348 -14.30 17.45 2.70
C GLY A 348 -13.42 16.35 3.28
N ARG A 349 -13.41 15.21 2.59
CA ARG A 349 -12.62 14.05 3.02
C ARG A 349 -11.16 14.17 2.60
N THR A 350 -10.27 13.64 3.43
CA THR A 350 -8.82 13.81 3.34
C THR A 350 -8.06 12.48 3.43
N ASP A 351 -8.76 11.36 3.29
CA ASP A 351 -8.27 9.97 3.46
C ASP A 351 -8.02 9.25 2.14
N SER A 352 -7.81 10.02 1.06
CA SER A 352 -7.45 9.54 -0.28
C SER A 352 -6.49 10.53 -0.94
N ALA A 353 -5.53 10.06 -1.74
CA ALA A 353 -4.64 10.95 -2.46
C ALA A 353 -5.45 11.82 -3.45
N PRO A 354 -5.25 13.15 -3.50
CA PRO A 354 -5.93 14.05 -4.44
C PRO A 354 -5.35 13.94 -5.85
N LEU A 355 -5.46 12.75 -6.45
CA LEU A 355 -4.92 12.41 -7.76
C LEU A 355 -6.05 12.09 -8.76
N SER A 356 -5.83 12.44 -10.03
CA SER A 356 -6.70 12.06 -11.15
C SER A 356 -6.63 10.56 -11.39
N SER A 357 -7.70 9.92 -11.85
CA SER A 357 -7.76 8.50 -12.18
C SER A 357 -8.28 8.30 -13.59
N ILE A 358 -7.70 7.34 -14.32
CA ILE A 358 -8.02 7.06 -15.72
C ILE A 358 -9.52 6.74 -15.86
N GLY A 359 -10.23 7.55 -16.65
CA GLY A 359 -11.68 7.51 -16.79
C GLY A 359 -12.22 6.73 -17.99
N GLY A 360 -11.35 6.18 -18.83
CA GLY A 360 -11.77 5.37 -19.97
C GLY A 360 -10.62 4.67 -20.70
N TYR A 361 -10.99 3.89 -21.71
CA TYR A 361 -10.08 3.19 -22.61
C TYR A 361 -10.15 3.79 -24.02
N VAL A 362 -9.07 3.69 -24.78
CA VAL A 362 -9.02 3.95 -26.22
C VAL A 362 -9.03 2.62 -26.96
N ASP A 363 -9.92 2.51 -27.93
CA ASP A 363 -10.22 1.30 -28.72
C ASP A 363 -10.62 1.69 -30.16
N ALA A 364 -10.93 0.72 -31.03
CA ALA A 364 -11.34 1.02 -32.41
C ALA A 364 -12.66 1.81 -32.49
N GLY A 365 -13.56 1.65 -31.52
CA GLY A 365 -14.79 2.44 -31.40
C GLY A 365 -14.53 3.93 -31.20
N SER A 366 -13.43 4.26 -30.50
CA SER A 366 -12.96 5.62 -30.23
C SER A 366 -12.58 6.37 -31.51
N PHE A 367 -12.08 5.67 -32.54
CA PHE A 367 -11.74 6.25 -33.85
C PHE A 367 -12.86 6.14 -34.91
N ALA A 368 -13.87 5.30 -34.67
CA ALA A 368 -15.05 5.20 -35.53
C ALA A 368 -16.06 6.34 -35.27
N ASN A 369 -16.09 6.91 -34.07
CA ASN A 369 -17.04 7.95 -33.69
C ASN A 369 -16.47 9.36 -33.94
N ARG A 370 -17.06 10.11 -34.88
CA ARG A 370 -16.64 11.48 -35.24
C ARG A 370 -16.51 12.45 -34.04
N GLN A 371 -17.36 12.31 -33.02
CA GLN A 371 -17.32 13.17 -31.83
C GLN A 371 -16.20 12.77 -30.86
N GLU A 372 -15.87 11.48 -30.76
CA GLU A 372 -14.71 10.98 -30.03
C GLU A 372 -13.40 11.37 -30.75
N CYS A 373 -13.32 11.19 -32.08
CA CYS A 373 -12.18 11.66 -32.87
C CYS A 373 -11.90 13.16 -32.67
N LYS A 374 -12.95 14.00 -32.65
CA LYS A 374 -12.83 15.44 -32.39
C LYS A 374 -12.39 15.75 -30.95
N ARG A 375 -12.67 14.86 -29.99
CA ARG A 375 -12.17 14.99 -28.61
C ARG A 375 -10.71 14.54 -28.51
N MET A 376 -10.36 13.46 -29.20
CA MET A 376 -9.00 12.90 -29.22
C MET A 376 -8.02 13.78 -30.02
N SER A 377 -8.49 14.52 -31.03
CA SER A 377 -7.65 15.41 -31.83
C SER A 377 -6.99 16.56 -31.04
N SER A 378 -7.45 16.87 -29.83
CA SER A 378 -6.81 17.84 -28.92
C SER A 378 -6.10 17.20 -27.72
N MET A 379 -5.95 15.87 -27.72
CA MET A 379 -5.23 15.14 -26.67
C MET A 379 -3.73 15.12 -26.93
N TYR A 380 -3.00 15.07 -25.81
CA TYR A 380 -1.59 14.73 -25.76
C TYR A 380 -1.43 13.26 -25.38
N VAL A 381 -0.33 12.63 -25.79
CA VAL A 381 -0.01 11.24 -25.50
C VAL A 381 1.34 11.08 -24.83
N THR A 382 1.43 10.12 -23.91
CA THR A 382 2.70 9.72 -23.28
C THR A 382 2.69 8.22 -23.00
N LEU A 383 3.84 7.66 -22.64
CA LEU A 383 3.98 6.26 -22.30
C LEU A 383 3.34 5.98 -20.93
N LYS A 384 2.51 4.92 -20.86
CA LYS A 384 2.08 4.41 -19.56
C LYS A 384 3.22 3.53 -19.03
N VAL A 385 3.87 4.00 -17.96
CA VAL A 385 4.90 3.26 -17.26
C VAL A 385 4.22 2.15 -16.46
N ASP A 386 4.89 1.02 -16.27
CA ASP A 386 4.49 0.03 -15.28
C ASP A 386 5.17 0.36 -13.93
N GLY A 387 4.49 1.17 -13.11
CA GLY A 387 5.05 1.68 -11.85
C GLY A 387 3.98 1.95 -10.79
N GLU A 388 4.43 2.10 -9.55
CA GLU A 388 3.56 2.45 -8.42
C GLU A 388 3.37 3.97 -8.36
N ARG A 389 2.15 4.42 -8.14
CA ARG A 389 1.80 5.85 -8.25
C ARG A 389 1.87 6.58 -6.90
N TYR A 390 2.40 7.80 -6.92
CA TYR A 390 2.63 8.63 -5.75
C TYR A 390 2.15 10.08 -5.97
N LEU A 391 1.72 10.72 -4.88
CA LEU A 391 1.73 12.16 -4.75
C LEU A 391 3.05 12.56 -4.09
N ILE A 392 3.86 13.37 -4.75
CA ILE A 392 5.15 13.86 -4.22
C ILE A 392 4.95 15.30 -3.76
N VAL A 393 5.31 15.62 -2.53
CA VAL A 393 5.00 16.89 -1.86
C VAL A 393 6.28 17.52 -1.34
N LYS A 394 6.58 18.75 -1.74
CA LYS A 394 7.63 19.56 -1.11
C LYS A 394 7.04 20.33 0.05
N HIS A 395 7.45 19.94 1.25
CA HIS A 395 7.15 20.58 2.51
C HIS A 395 8.32 21.47 2.96
N SER A 396 8.03 22.52 3.71
CA SER A 396 9.03 23.43 4.29
C SER A 396 9.88 22.71 5.35
N HIS A 397 9.23 22.05 6.32
CA HIS A 397 9.89 21.33 7.41
C HIS A 397 10.51 19.97 7.00
N PHE A 398 9.74 19.08 6.37
CA PHE A 398 10.16 17.69 6.10
C PHE A 398 10.91 17.46 4.78
N GLY A 399 11.13 18.51 3.98
CA GLY A 399 11.74 18.35 2.66
C GLY A 399 10.77 17.76 1.64
N VAL A 400 11.17 16.74 0.89
CA VAL A 400 10.34 16.06 -0.12
C VAL A 400 9.77 14.76 0.42
N LEU A 401 8.45 14.62 0.30
CA LEU A 401 7.67 13.51 0.83
C LEU A 401 6.91 12.77 -0.28
N GLY A 402 6.90 11.44 -0.24
CA GLY A 402 6.13 10.58 -1.15
C GLY A 402 4.95 9.90 -0.46
N PHE A 403 3.73 10.21 -0.88
CA PHE A 403 2.51 9.53 -0.46
C PHE A 403 2.09 8.52 -1.54
N PRO A 404 1.97 7.21 -1.25
CA PRO A 404 1.47 6.25 -2.23
C PRO A 404 0.01 6.58 -2.60
N PHE A 405 -0.45 6.16 -3.78
CA PHE A 405 -1.82 6.41 -4.26
C PHE A 405 -2.92 5.92 -3.30
N ALA A 406 -2.64 4.84 -2.55
CA ALA A 406 -3.52 4.32 -1.50
C ALA A 406 -3.67 5.28 -0.29
N PHE A 407 -2.76 6.25 -0.14
CA PHE A 407 -2.75 7.30 0.89
C PHE A 407 -2.72 6.78 2.33
N THR A 408 -2.07 5.64 2.55
CA THR A 408 -1.97 4.92 3.83
C THR A 408 -0.72 5.24 4.63
N GLY A 409 0.19 6.08 4.13
CA GLY A 409 1.42 6.49 4.79
C GLY A 409 2.17 7.57 4.02
N CYS A 410 3.37 7.91 4.48
CA CYS A 410 4.20 8.97 3.91
C CYS A 410 5.68 8.60 4.07
N TYR A 411 6.45 8.66 2.98
CA TYR A 411 7.87 8.33 2.98
C TYR A 411 8.74 9.55 2.71
N ASP A 412 9.92 9.60 3.32
CA ASP A 412 10.99 10.52 2.95
C ASP A 412 11.50 10.19 1.54
N PHE A 413 11.45 11.18 0.65
CA PHE A 413 11.90 11.11 -0.74
C PHE A 413 13.07 12.07 -1.02
N ASN A 414 13.61 12.77 0.00
CA ASN A 414 14.68 13.76 -0.15
C ASN A 414 15.89 13.22 -0.93
N VAL A 415 16.25 11.94 -0.72
CA VAL A 415 17.36 11.26 -1.40
C VAL A 415 17.31 11.29 -2.95
N LEU A 416 16.15 11.51 -3.56
CA LEU A 416 16.02 11.68 -5.02
C LEU A 416 16.16 13.13 -5.50
N PHE A 417 16.06 14.10 -4.58
CA PHE A 417 15.96 15.54 -4.86
C PHE A 417 17.12 16.36 -4.27
N ASP A 418 17.84 15.87 -3.25
CA ASP A 418 18.89 16.61 -2.54
C ASP A 418 20.05 17.07 -3.45
N SER A 419 20.32 16.35 -4.54
CA SER A 419 21.33 16.71 -5.56
C SER A 419 20.79 17.57 -6.70
N LEU A 420 19.49 17.93 -6.69
CA LEU A 420 18.79 18.58 -7.80
C LEU A 420 18.36 20.01 -7.44
N MET A 421 18.87 20.98 -8.20
CA MET A 421 18.67 22.42 -8.02
C MET A 421 17.41 22.91 -8.76
N PHE A 422 16.24 22.54 -8.25
CA PHE A 422 14.96 23.07 -8.73
C PHE A 422 14.80 24.56 -8.38
N SER A 423 14.27 25.35 -9.33
CA SER A 423 13.86 26.74 -9.06
C SER A 423 12.67 26.79 -8.11
N ASN A 424 12.55 27.85 -7.30
CA ASN A 424 11.44 28.02 -6.38
C ASN A 424 10.10 28.16 -7.12
N ALA A 425 9.08 27.40 -6.71
CA ALA A 425 7.82 27.35 -7.43
C ALA A 425 7.03 28.67 -7.36
N PHE A 426 7.06 29.39 -6.24
CA PHE A 426 6.37 30.68 -6.06
C PHE A 426 6.97 31.76 -6.97
N GLU A 427 8.31 31.82 -7.04
CA GLU A 427 9.02 32.73 -7.96
C GLU A 427 8.65 32.46 -9.41
N MET A 428 8.61 31.20 -9.83
CA MET A 428 8.25 30.81 -11.21
C MET A 428 6.83 31.21 -11.62
N VAL A 429 5.88 31.19 -10.69
CA VAL A 429 4.49 31.58 -11.01
C VAL A 429 4.22 33.07 -10.84
N GLY A 430 5.19 33.84 -10.35
CA GLY A 430 5.11 35.28 -10.14
C GLY A 430 4.21 35.69 -8.97
N ASP A 431 3.85 34.75 -8.08
CA ASP A 431 2.99 35.03 -6.94
C ASP A 431 3.84 35.20 -5.67
N ARG A 432 3.77 36.39 -5.08
CA ARG A 432 4.43 36.72 -3.81
C ARG A 432 3.46 36.72 -2.63
N GLN A 433 2.19 36.36 -2.84
CA GLN A 433 1.26 36.18 -1.74
C GLN A 433 1.43 34.79 -1.14
N GLU A 434 1.82 34.79 0.14
CA GLU A 434 1.79 33.66 1.07
C GLU A 434 2.94 32.63 0.99
N GLU A 435 4.14 33.11 1.35
CA GLU A 435 5.20 32.33 2.05
C GLU A 435 4.72 31.63 3.36
N THR A 436 3.44 31.79 3.74
CA THR A 436 2.78 31.12 4.87
C THR A 436 2.33 29.69 4.55
N ASN A 437 2.29 29.27 3.28
CA ASN A 437 1.98 27.89 2.93
C ASN A 437 3.19 26.98 3.12
N GLU A 438 3.09 26.01 4.03
CA GLU A 438 4.14 25.02 4.29
C GLU A 438 4.40 24.04 3.12
N ILE A 439 3.54 24.03 2.10
CA ILE A 439 3.67 23.22 0.90
C ILE A 439 4.01 24.13 -0.29
N GLU A 440 5.14 23.88 -0.93
CA GLU A 440 5.60 24.63 -2.10
C GLU A 440 5.00 24.08 -3.41
N TRP A 441 5.08 22.77 -3.58
CA TRP A 441 4.53 22.06 -4.75
C TRP A 441 4.07 20.65 -4.40
N MET A 442 3.15 20.12 -5.21
CA MET A 442 2.64 18.76 -5.16
C MET A 442 2.53 18.18 -6.57
N LEU A 443 3.23 17.08 -6.82
CA LEU A 443 3.37 16.44 -8.13
C LEU A 443 2.62 15.09 -8.16
N ASP A 444 1.99 14.80 -9.29
CA ASP A 444 1.45 13.49 -9.64
C ASP A 444 2.59 12.69 -10.30
N ALA A 445 2.96 11.54 -9.75
CA ALA A 445 4.15 10.81 -10.18
C ALA A 445 3.94 9.29 -10.20
N GLU A 446 4.73 8.58 -11.02
CA GLU A 446 4.76 7.13 -11.13
C GLU A 446 6.20 6.65 -10.93
N MET A 447 6.45 5.85 -9.91
CA MET A 447 7.76 5.31 -9.58
C MET A 447 7.91 3.91 -10.18
N SER A 448 8.83 3.79 -11.13
CA SER A 448 9.29 2.52 -11.69
C SER A 448 10.63 2.11 -11.08
N THR A 449 11.07 0.89 -11.38
CA THR A 449 12.41 0.41 -11.06
C THR A 449 13.22 0.20 -12.32
N THR A 450 14.49 0.56 -12.28
CA THR A 450 15.47 0.14 -13.28
C THR A 450 16.34 -0.98 -12.71
N ALA A 451 16.60 -2.00 -13.54
CA ALA A 451 17.57 -3.04 -13.22
C ALA A 451 18.98 -2.46 -13.41
N GLY A 452 19.56 -1.93 -12.33
CA GLY A 452 20.93 -1.43 -12.36
C GLY A 452 21.96 -2.55 -12.49
N GLU A 453 23.16 -2.20 -12.96
CA GLU A 453 24.30 -3.13 -13.11
C GLU A 453 24.67 -3.89 -11.82
N SER A 454 24.33 -3.32 -10.65
CA SER A 454 24.65 -3.83 -9.33
C SER A 454 23.65 -4.86 -8.76
N ASN A 455 22.66 -5.30 -9.54
CA ASN A 455 21.60 -6.23 -9.13
C ASN A 455 20.68 -5.70 -7.98
N GLN A 456 20.85 -4.43 -7.58
CA GLN A 456 19.94 -3.71 -6.68
C GLN A 456 18.99 -2.81 -7.50
N PRO A 457 17.69 -2.77 -7.17
CA PRO A 457 16.75 -1.94 -7.91
C PRO A 457 17.01 -0.46 -7.63
N GLN A 458 17.12 0.34 -8.69
CA GLN A 458 17.17 1.79 -8.56
C GLN A 458 15.78 2.39 -8.85
N PRO A 459 15.29 3.33 -8.04
CA PRO A 459 14.04 4.02 -8.31
C PRO A 459 14.20 5.01 -9.47
N LEU A 460 13.21 5.04 -10.36
CA LEU A 460 13.07 6.07 -11.40
C LEU A 460 11.67 6.67 -11.29
N LEU A 461 11.61 7.96 -10.92
CA LEU A 461 10.39 8.69 -10.60
C LEU A 461 9.96 9.54 -11.79
N HIS A 462 8.84 9.16 -12.42
CA HIS A 462 8.27 9.82 -13.58
C HIS A 462 7.21 10.83 -13.14
N ILE A 463 7.49 12.12 -13.22
CA ILE A 463 6.51 13.17 -12.97
C ILE A 463 5.53 13.25 -14.15
N ILE A 464 4.25 13.11 -13.84
CA ILE A 464 3.12 13.08 -14.78
C ILE A 464 2.55 14.49 -14.97
N ASP A 465 2.30 15.18 -13.86
CA ASP A 465 1.59 16.47 -13.79
C ASP A 465 1.85 17.11 -12.41
N TYR A 466 1.32 18.31 -12.17
CA TYR A 466 1.18 18.84 -10.81
C TYR A 466 -0.27 18.87 -10.35
N VAL A 467 -0.45 18.82 -9.03
CA VAL A 467 -1.71 19.05 -8.31
C VAL A 467 -1.75 20.47 -7.75
N TYR A 468 -0.60 20.96 -7.27
CA TYR A 468 -0.38 22.31 -6.75
C TYR A 468 1.05 22.76 -7.06
N PHE A 469 1.26 24.02 -7.42
CA PHE A 469 2.59 24.55 -7.74
C PHE A 469 2.66 26.06 -7.42
N GLY A 470 3.39 26.43 -6.35
CA GLY A 470 3.64 27.83 -5.98
C GLY A 470 2.38 28.65 -5.71
N GLY A 471 1.29 28.04 -5.22
CA GLY A 471 -0.03 28.69 -5.10
C GLY A 471 -1.02 28.36 -6.21
N ARG A 472 -0.56 27.94 -7.41
CA ARG A 472 -1.44 27.55 -8.51
C ARG A 472 -2.01 26.15 -8.28
N GLN A 473 -3.34 26.04 -8.22
CA GLN A 473 -4.05 24.77 -8.13
C GLN A 473 -4.37 24.20 -9.52
N ALA A 474 -3.96 22.97 -9.81
CA ALA A 474 -4.13 22.32 -11.11
C ALA A 474 -5.59 22.21 -11.60
N LYS A 475 -6.55 22.20 -10.67
CA LYS A 475 -7.99 22.23 -10.94
C LYS A 475 -8.49 23.55 -11.57
N ARG A 476 -7.62 24.56 -11.71
CA ARG A 476 -7.91 25.87 -12.33
C ARG A 476 -7.13 26.13 -13.62
N THR A 477 -6.17 25.29 -13.98
CA THR A 477 -5.24 25.51 -15.10
C THR A 477 -5.36 24.36 -16.11
N PRO A 478 -5.53 24.61 -17.43
CA PRO A 478 -5.54 23.56 -18.46
C PRO A 478 -4.24 22.76 -18.51
N PHE A 479 -4.31 21.47 -18.85
CA PHE A 479 -3.15 20.56 -18.83
C PHE A 479 -1.94 21.09 -19.61
N PHE A 480 -2.13 21.69 -20.79
CA PHE A 480 -1.01 22.19 -21.59
C PHE A 480 -0.22 23.28 -20.85
N GLU A 481 -0.89 24.24 -20.20
CA GLU A 481 -0.24 25.26 -19.39
C GLU A 481 0.47 24.66 -18.16
N ARG A 482 -0.10 23.59 -17.57
CA ARG A 482 0.57 22.85 -16.48
C ARG A 482 1.85 22.18 -16.96
N TYR A 483 1.78 21.55 -18.13
CA TYR A 483 2.88 20.81 -18.72
C TYR A 483 4.03 21.72 -19.16
N GLU A 484 3.76 22.85 -19.82
CA GLU A 484 4.81 23.80 -20.20
C GLU A 484 5.52 24.42 -18.98
N LEU A 485 4.79 24.70 -17.90
CA LEU A 485 5.40 25.16 -16.64
C LEU A 485 6.37 24.10 -16.07
N LEU A 486 5.96 22.82 -16.05
CA LEU A 486 6.83 21.73 -15.61
C LEU A 486 8.02 21.52 -16.56
N ARG A 487 7.84 21.64 -17.87
CA ARG A 487 8.93 21.54 -18.85
C ARG A 487 10.01 22.58 -18.59
N GLU A 488 9.62 23.84 -18.37
CA GLU A 488 10.57 24.91 -18.07
C GLU A 488 11.25 24.71 -16.70
N TRP A 489 10.49 24.28 -15.68
CA TRP A 489 11.04 23.98 -14.35
C TRP A 489 12.08 22.85 -14.39
N PHE A 490 11.80 21.77 -15.12
CA PHE A 490 12.75 20.68 -15.34
C PHE A 490 13.95 21.10 -16.19
N ARG A 491 13.74 21.95 -17.21
CA ARG A 491 14.83 22.51 -18.03
C ARG A 491 15.80 23.33 -17.17
N LEU A 492 15.26 24.17 -16.28
CA LEU A 492 16.04 24.94 -15.30
C LEU A 492 16.74 24.03 -14.29
N MET A 493 16.07 23.01 -13.76
CA MET A 493 16.70 22.03 -12.85
C MET A 493 17.91 21.35 -13.51
N VAL A 494 17.77 20.84 -14.74
CA VAL A 494 18.90 20.20 -15.46
C VAL A 494 20.04 21.19 -15.70
N GLN A 495 19.72 22.43 -16.09
CA GLN A 495 20.71 23.49 -16.27
C GLN A 495 21.46 23.85 -14.98
N ASN A 496 20.76 23.92 -13.84
CA ASN A 496 21.31 24.35 -12.56
C ASN A 496 22.03 23.23 -11.79
N SER A 497 21.67 21.96 -12.03
CA SER A 497 22.23 20.80 -11.34
C SER A 497 23.46 20.19 -12.04
N GLY A 498 23.74 20.61 -13.28
CA GLY A 498 24.86 20.09 -14.07
C GLY A 498 24.75 18.57 -14.27
N GLU A 499 25.83 17.84 -13.97
CA GLU A 499 25.90 16.38 -14.12
C GLU A 499 24.83 15.64 -13.30
N ALA A 500 24.51 16.11 -12.08
CA ALA A 500 23.46 15.53 -11.25
C ALA A 500 22.06 15.63 -11.89
N GLY A 501 21.82 16.69 -12.68
CA GLY A 501 20.58 16.87 -13.44
C GLY A 501 20.50 15.97 -14.68
N ALA A 502 21.64 15.71 -15.33
CA ALA A 502 21.70 14.84 -16.51
C ALA A 502 21.42 13.36 -16.17
N TYR A 503 21.81 12.91 -14.96
CA TYR A 503 21.58 11.55 -14.46
C TYR A 503 20.52 11.50 -13.35
N ALA A 504 19.59 12.48 -13.31
CA ALA A 504 18.58 12.57 -12.27
C ALA A 504 17.65 11.35 -12.25
N ALA A 505 17.41 10.80 -11.05
CA ALA A 505 16.41 9.75 -10.82
C ALA A 505 14.95 10.27 -10.86
N VAL A 506 14.76 11.57 -11.11
CA VAL A 506 13.47 12.26 -11.23
C VAL A 506 13.38 12.86 -12.62
N ILE A 507 12.42 12.41 -13.43
CA ILE A 507 12.24 12.82 -14.83
C ILE A 507 10.81 13.25 -15.12
N LEU A 508 10.63 14.23 -15.99
CA LEU A 508 9.31 14.65 -16.48
C LEU A 508 8.87 13.72 -17.62
N LYS A 509 7.64 13.18 -17.55
CA LYS A 509 7.09 12.40 -18.67
C LYS A 509 7.02 13.26 -19.93
N HIS A 510 7.48 12.70 -21.04
CA HIS A 510 7.38 13.38 -22.33
C HIS A 510 5.98 13.20 -22.92
N TYR A 511 5.26 14.31 -23.08
CA TYR A 511 3.98 14.34 -23.78
C TYR A 511 4.15 14.99 -25.15
N VAL A 512 3.56 14.36 -26.17
CA VAL A 512 3.50 14.89 -27.54
C VAL A 512 2.04 15.00 -28.00
N PRO A 513 1.71 15.81 -29.02
CA PRO A 513 0.40 15.76 -29.68
C PRO A 513 0.05 14.34 -30.15
N ILE A 514 -1.23 13.96 -30.10
CA ILE A 514 -1.69 12.58 -30.44
C ILE A 514 -1.14 12.03 -31.77
N ASN A 515 -1.04 12.87 -32.80
CA ASN A 515 -0.56 12.49 -34.13
C ASN A 515 0.96 12.30 -34.23
N GLU A 516 1.70 12.65 -33.17
CA GLU A 516 3.14 12.41 -33.03
C GLU A 516 3.46 11.14 -32.25
N LEU A 517 2.46 10.35 -31.82
CA LEU A 517 2.67 9.03 -31.23
C LEU A 517 3.65 8.14 -32.04
N PRO A 518 3.58 8.06 -33.39
CA PRO A 518 4.52 7.27 -34.19
C PRO A 518 5.97 7.79 -34.20
N LYS A 519 6.20 9.03 -33.74
CA LYS A 519 7.54 9.59 -33.51
C LYS A 519 8.03 9.32 -32.08
N LEU A 520 7.13 9.43 -31.10
CA LEU A 520 7.43 9.21 -29.68
C LEU A 520 7.87 7.76 -29.42
N LEU A 521 7.17 6.79 -30.02
CA LEU A 521 7.48 5.37 -29.89
C LEU A 521 7.10 4.66 -31.20
N PRO A 522 8.06 4.44 -32.13
CA PRO A 522 7.76 3.82 -33.43
C PRO A 522 7.33 2.36 -33.33
N ARG A 523 7.89 1.59 -32.38
CA ARG A 523 7.48 0.23 -32.04
C ARG A 523 7.32 0.11 -30.53
N PHE A 524 6.32 -0.63 -30.05
CA PHE A 524 6.06 -0.77 -28.62
C PHE A 524 7.24 -1.39 -27.84
N GLU A 525 8.03 -2.23 -28.51
CA GLU A 525 9.25 -2.86 -28.00
C GLU A 525 10.46 -1.91 -27.85
N ASP A 526 10.43 -0.71 -28.47
CA ASP A 526 11.50 0.29 -28.36
C ASP A 526 11.42 1.13 -27.07
N ALA A 527 10.53 0.77 -26.14
CA ALA A 527 10.31 1.55 -24.93
C ALA A 527 11.54 1.52 -24.00
N PRO A 528 12.03 2.67 -23.51
CA PRO A 528 13.27 2.75 -22.72
C PRO A 528 13.13 2.22 -21.27
N PHE A 529 11.93 1.82 -20.86
CA PHE A 529 11.59 1.25 -19.56
C PHE A 529 10.31 0.41 -19.70
N ALA A 530 9.95 -0.34 -18.65
CA ALA A 530 8.73 -1.13 -18.64
C ALA A 530 7.48 -0.25 -18.87
N VAL A 531 6.74 -0.53 -19.93
CA VAL A 531 5.49 0.14 -20.29
C VAL A 531 4.37 -0.87 -20.49
N ASP A 532 3.17 -0.54 -20.01
CA ASP A 532 1.99 -1.40 -20.10
C ASP A 532 0.88 -0.80 -20.97
N GLY A 533 1.15 0.32 -21.66
CA GLY A 533 0.21 0.97 -22.57
C GLY A 533 0.60 2.41 -22.94
N ILE A 534 -0.37 3.16 -23.47
CA ILE A 534 -0.27 4.58 -23.81
C ILE A 534 -1.34 5.36 -23.06
N VAL A 535 -0.97 6.52 -22.48
CA VAL A 535 -1.91 7.45 -21.82
C VAL A 535 -2.30 8.56 -22.79
N PHE A 536 -3.58 8.90 -22.83
CA PHE A 536 -4.13 10.02 -23.60
C PHE A 536 -4.69 11.06 -22.62
N GLN A 537 -4.10 12.25 -22.61
CA GLN A 537 -4.43 13.34 -21.71
C GLN A 537 -5.07 14.49 -22.49
N GLY A 538 -6.36 14.76 -22.23
CA GLY A 538 -7.04 15.92 -22.78
C GLY A 538 -6.53 17.23 -22.18
N ASN A 539 -6.59 18.31 -22.98
CA ASN A 539 -6.25 19.66 -22.51
C ASN A 539 -7.35 20.26 -21.62
N THR A 540 -7.54 19.70 -20.42
CA THR A 540 -8.54 20.11 -19.44
C THR A 540 -7.92 20.43 -18.08
N ILE A 541 -8.69 21.10 -17.22
CA ILE A 541 -8.35 21.23 -15.79
C ILE A 541 -8.21 19.84 -15.13
N TYR A 542 -7.35 19.75 -14.12
CA TYR A 542 -7.12 18.52 -13.35
C TYR A 542 -8.37 18.14 -12.53
N LYS A 543 -8.68 16.85 -12.40
CA LYS A 543 -9.87 16.37 -11.68
C LYS A 543 -9.51 15.27 -10.68
N PHE A 544 -9.71 15.54 -9.39
CA PHE A 544 -9.52 14.54 -8.34
C PHE A 544 -10.50 13.37 -8.53
N GLY A 545 -9.98 12.14 -8.50
CA GLY A 545 -10.75 10.95 -8.85
C GLY A 545 -10.92 10.78 -10.37
N LEU A 546 -12.04 10.21 -10.81
CA LEU A 546 -12.23 9.75 -12.19
C LEU A 546 -12.27 10.91 -13.21
N ASP A 547 -11.30 10.96 -14.14
CA ASP A 547 -11.32 11.92 -15.26
C ASP A 547 -11.61 11.25 -16.62
N LYS A 548 -12.78 11.57 -17.18
CA LYS A 548 -13.23 11.15 -18.51
C LYS A 548 -12.38 11.68 -19.69
N PHE A 549 -11.44 12.58 -19.45
CA PHE A 549 -10.48 13.09 -20.45
C PHE A 549 -9.06 12.54 -20.24
N LEU A 550 -8.86 11.67 -19.26
CA LEU A 550 -7.66 10.88 -19.07
C LEU A 550 -7.99 9.43 -19.46
N LEU A 551 -7.55 9.01 -20.63
CA LEU A 551 -7.81 7.68 -21.20
C LEU A 551 -6.52 6.87 -21.28
N LYS A 552 -6.64 5.55 -21.46
CA LYS A 552 -5.50 4.67 -21.77
C LYS A 552 -5.80 3.72 -22.93
N TRP A 553 -4.80 3.44 -23.75
CA TRP A 553 -4.77 2.22 -24.57
C TRP A 553 -3.84 1.20 -23.91
N LYS A 554 -4.15 -0.09 -24.06
CA LYS A 554 -3.30 -1.22 -23.71
C LYS A 554 -3.33 -2.24 -24.85
N PRO A 555 -2.23 -2.94 -25.16
CA PRO A 555 -2.28 -4.11 -26.04
C PRO A 555 -3.11 -5.22 -25.35
N LEU A 556 -3.78 -6.05 -26.14
CA LEU A 556 -4.66 -7.13 -25.65
C LEU A 556 -3.98 -8.01 -24.59
N GLN A 557 -2.72 -8.37 -24.82
CA GLN A 557 -1.91 -9.22 -23.94
C GLN A 557 -1.63 -8.58 -22.57
N LEU A 558 -1.76 -7.25 -22.43
CA LEU A 558 -1.59 -6.53 -21.16
C LEU A 558 -2.93 -6.00 -20.61
N CYS A 559 -4.06 -6.37 -21.24
CA CYS A 559 -5.40 -6.18 -20.71
C CYS A 559 -5.71 -7.29 -19.71
N THR A 560 -5.21 -7.12 -18.49
CA THR A 560 -5.41 -8.04 -17.39
C THR A 560 -6.69 -7.76 -16.58
N ALA A 561 -7.24 -8.81 -16.00
CA ALA A 561 -8.29 -8.72 -14.97
C ALA A 561 -8.02 -9.69 -13.82
N ASP A 562 -8.38 -9.28 -12.60
CA ASP A 562 -8.25 -10.11 -11.40
C ASP A 562 -9.54 -10.92 -11.18
N PHE A 563 -9.40 -12.24 -11.05
CA PHE A 563 -10.50 -13.18 -10.81
C PHE A 563 -10.25 -14.01 -9.55
N ARG A 564 -11.32 -14.41 -8.85
CA ARG A 564 -11.24 -15.45 -7.83
C ARG A 564 -11.46 -16.79 -8.50
N LEU A 565 -10.53 -17.72 -8.28
CA LEU A 565 -10.62 -19.10 -8.74
C LEU A 565 -11.60 -19.87 -7.88
N MET A 566 -12.60 -20.49 -8.49
CA MET A 566 -13.58 -21.36 -7.82
C MET A 566 -13.72 -22.68 -8.58
N ASN A 567 -14.19 -23.73 -7.88
CA ASN A 567 -14.57 -25.01 -8.49
C ASN A 567 -13.48 -25.62 -9.41
N GLY A 568 -12.24 -25.70 -8.92
CA GLY A 568 -11.11 -26.23 -9.68
C GLY A 568 -11.24 -27.72 -9.98
N GLU A 569 -11.43 -28.08 -11.24
CA GLU A 569 -11.52 -29.48 -11.72
C GLU A 569 -10.31 -29.83 -12.60
N LYS A 570 -9.76 -31.04 -12.42
CA LYS A 570 -8.64 -31.53 -13.20
C LYS A 570 -9.14 -32.34 -14.40
N THR A 571 -8.73 -31.94 -15.59
CA THR A 571 -9.06 -32.59 -16.87
C THR A 571 -8.17 -33.80 -17.15
N GLU A 572 -8.59 -34.65 -18.09
CA GLU A 572 -7.81 -35.80 -18.57
C GLU A 572 -6.49 -35.36 -19.24
N ASP A 573 -6.48 -34.20 -19.89
CA ASP A 573 -5.30 -33.59 -20.53
C ASP A 573 -4.25 -33.04 -19.53
N GLY A 574 -4.47 -33.20 -18.22
CA GLY A 574 -3.52 -32.79 -17.19
C GLY A 574 -3.50 -31.30 -16.85
N VAL A 575 -4.47 -30.52 -17.34
CA VAL A 575 -4.70 -29.12 -16.91
C VAL A 575 -5.84 -29.03 -15.89
N THR A 576 -5.76 -28.06 -15.00
CA THR A 576 -6.84 -27.72 -14.05
C THR A 576 -7.61 -26.52 -14.60
N VAL A 577 -8.93 -26.63 -14.65
CA VAL A 577 -9.85 -25.57 -15.07
C VAL A 577 -10.57 -25.04 -13.84
N PHE A 578 -10.71 -23.71 -13.73
CA PHE A 578 -11.48 -23.04 -12.68
C PHE A 578 -12.55 -22.12 -13.26
N ASP A 579 -13.67 -22.04 -12.56
CA ASP A 579 -14.63 -20.94 -12.70
C ASP A 579 -13.98 -19.63 -12.27
N LEU A 580 -14.22 -18.56 -13.04
CA LEU A 580 -13.68 -17.24 -12.79
C LEU A 580 -14.73 -16.30 -12.19
N PHE A 581 -14.58 -15.96 -10.92
CA PHE A 581 -15.51 -15.09 -10.19
C PHE A 581 -15.06 -13.64 -10.22
N THR A 582 -16.04 -12.72 -10.30
CA THR A 582 -15.90 -11.25 -10.26
C THR A 582 -16.79 -10.65 -9.17
N THR A 583 -16.65 -9.36 -8.88
CA THR A 583 -17.49 -8.67 -7.88
C THR A 583 -18.67 -7.93 -8.52
N GLU A 584 -19.90 -8.22 -8.10
CA GLU A 584 -21.10 -7.45 -8.45
C GLU A 584 -21.93 -7.16 -7.20
N ASN A 585 -22.39 -5.92 -7.02
CA ASN A 585 -23.20 -5.50 -5.85
C ASN A 585 -22.63 -5.95 -4.48
N GLU A 586 -21.31 -5.82 -4.31
CA GLU A 586 -20.52 -6.28 -3.16
C GLU A 586 -20.51 -7.80 -2.91
N GLN A 587 -21.08 -8.60 -3.80
CA GLN A 587 -21.03 -10.07 -3.79
C GLN A 587 -20.04 -10.58 -4.84
N GLU A 588 -19.55 -11.80 -4.67
CA GLU A 588 -18.71 -12.46 -5.67
C GLU A 588 -19.55 -13.45 -6.46
N VAL A 589 -19.58 -13.27 -7.79
CA VAL A 589 -20.43 -13.98 -8.74
C VAL A 589 -19.58 -14.55 -9.88
N PRO A 590 -19.95 -15.71 -10.46
CA PRO A 590 -19.25 -16.25 -11.62
C PRO A 590 -19.37 -15.28 -12.80
N PHE A 591 -18.28 -15.04 -13.53
CA PHE A 591 -18.33 -14.29 -14.78
C PHE A 591 -18.83 -15.21 -15.90
N PRO A 592 -19.93 -14.88 -16.61
CA PRO A 592 -20.52 -15.76 -17.61
C PRO A 592 -19.52 -16.15 -18.70
N GLY A 593 -19.34 -17.46 -18.93
CA GLY A 593 -18.51 -17.97 -20.03
C GLY A 593 -17.01 -17.74 -19.91
N ALA A 594 -16.49 -17.34 -18.74
CA ALA A 594 -15.05 -17.21 -18.50
C ALA A 594 -14.51 -18.40 -17.69
N VAL A 595 -13.45 -19.02 -18.20
CA VAL A 595 -12.71 -20.10 -17.53
C VAL A 595 -11.22 -19.79 -17.48
N GLY A 596 -10.58 -20.13 -16.37
CA GLY A 596 -9.14 -20.06 -16.21
C GLY A 596 -8.53 -21.45 -16.36
N VAL A 597 -7.54 -21.60 -17.24
CA VAL A 597 -6.89 -22.89 -17.52
C VAL A 597 -5.44 -22.84 -17.03
N PHE A 598 -5.06 -23.79 -16.18
CA PHE A 598 -3.75 -23.81 -15.51
C PHE A 598 -3.07 -25.17 -15.66
N THR A 599 -1.80 -25.15 -16.05
CA THR A 599 -0.95 -26.34 -16.09
C THR A 599 -0.62 -26.85 -14.69
N GLU A 600 -0.31 -28.15 -14.54
CA GLU A 600 0.20 -28.69 -13.27
C GLU A 600 1.43 -27.92 -12.73
N MET A 601 2.29 -27.41 -13.62
CA MET A 601 3.45 -26.61 -13.22
C MET A 601 3.02 -25.29 -12.56
N GLN A 602 2.08 -24.55 -13.16
CA GLN A 602 1.54 -23.31 -12.58
C GLN A 602 0.82 -23.57 -11.26
N MET A 603 0.00 -24.64 -11.20
CA MET A 603 -0.70 -25.06 -9.99
C MET A 603 0.26 -25.26 -8.81
N ARG A 604 1.37 -25.97 -9.03
CA ARG A 604 2.38 -26.24 -8.00
C ARG A 604 3.24 -25.01 -7.67
N ALA A 605 3.73 -24.29 -8.68
CA ALA A 605 4.62 -23.15 -8.48
C ALA A 605 3.95 -22.01 -7.68
N TYR A 606 2.74 -21.64 -8.07
CA TYR A 606 2.00 -20.52 -7.46
C TYR A 606 1.00 -20.96 -6.39
N HIS A 607 0.98 -22.26 -6.02
CA HIS A 607 0.11 -22.83 -5.00
C HIS A 607 -1.38 -22.49 -5.25
N LEU A 608 -1.79 -22.54 -6.51
CA LEU A 608 -3.14 -22.15 -6.95
C LEU A 608 -4.17 -23.13 -6.38
N ARG A 609 -5.31 -22.58 -5.96
CA ARG A 609 -6.40 -23.31 -5.30
C ARG A 609 -7.68 -22.52 -5.37
N SER A 610 -8.81 -23.18 -5.12
CA SER A 610 -10.10 -22.51 -4.91
C SER A 610 -9.95 -21.42 -3.82
N SER A 611 -10.66 -20.32 -4.03
CA SER A 611 -10.56 -19.06 -3.28
C SER A 611 -9.29 -18.23 -3.48
N ALA A 612 -8.27 -18.69 -4.23
CA ALA A 612 -7.15 -17.81 -4.62
C ALA A 612 -7.63 -16.71 -5.59
N ILE A 613 -6.99 -15.54 -5.55
CA ILE A 613 -7.19 -14.49 -6.55
C ILE A 613 -5.95 -14.41 -7.42
N VAL A 614 -6.18 -14.42 -8.73
CA VAL A 614 -5.16 -14.36 -9.76
C VAL A 614 -5.49 -13.24 -10.73
N GLU A 615 -4.45 -12.56 -11.19
CA GLU A 615 -4.53 -11.70 -12.35
C GLU A 615 -4.33 -12.59 -13.57
N LEU A 616 -5.23 -12.44 -14.55
CA LEU A 616 -5.21 -13.18 -15.78
C LEU A 616 -5.18 -12.22 -16.97
N GLU A 617 -4.44 -12.59 -18.00
CA GLU A 617 -4.43 -11.94 -19.31
C GLU A 617 -5.60 -12.45 -20.14
N LEU A 618 -6.28 -11.55 -20.85
CA LEU A 618 -7.29 -11.94 -21.84
C LEU A 618 -6.56 -12.50 -23.07
N ALA A 619 -6.58 -13.82 -23.23
CA ALA A 619 -5.85 -14.50 -24.30
C ALA A 619 -6.63 -14.52 -25.61
N ASP A 620 -7.94 -14.79 -25.55
CA ASP A 620 -8.85 -14.72 -26.69
C ASP A 620 -10.30 -14.46 -26.26
N VAL A 621 -11.05 -13.79 -27.13
CA VAL A 621 -12.50 -13.59 -27.02
C VAL A 621 -13.16 -14.40 -28.13
N VAL A 622 -13.48 -15.65 -27.82
CA VAL A 622 -14.06 -16.57 -28.79
C VAL A 622 -15.57 -16.29 -28.89
N GLU A 623 -16.06 -15.90 -30.07
CA GLU A 623 -17.50 -15.76 -30.38
C GLU A 623 -18.25 -17.12 -30.42
N ARG A 624 -17.82 -18.10 -29.62
CA ARG A 624 -18.63 -19.28 -29.31
C ARG A 624 -19.68 -18.87 -28.31
N ALA A 625 -20.93 -18.84 -28.75
CA ALA A 625 -22.09 -18.78 -27.88
C ALA A 625 -22.00 -19.89 -26.83
N GLY A 626 -21.83 -19.51 -25.56
CA GLY A 626 -22.12 -20.39 -24.43
C GLY A 626 -23.61 -20.78 -24.41
N PRO A 627 -24.05 -21.58 -23.41
CA PRO A 627 -25.43 -22.10 -23.36
C PRO A 627 -26.55 -21.04 -23.49
N ASN A 628 -26.23 -19.78 -23.17
CA ASN A 628 -27.16 -18.64 -23.19
C ASN A 628 -26.79 -17.56 -24.24
N GLY A 629 -25.94 -17.85 -25.24
CA GLY A 629 -25.56 -16.88 -26.28
C GLY A 629 -24.49 -15.83 -25.88
N GLN A 630 -23.91 -15.95 -24.68
CA GLN A 630 -22.79 -15.10 -24.23
C GLN A 630 -21.47 -15.52 -24.90
N PRO A 631 -20.54 -14.59 -25.20
CA PRO A 631 -19.22 -14.94 -25.73
C PRO A 631 -18.38 -15.70 -24.69
N ALA A 632 -17.64 -16.71 -25.15
CA ALA A 632 -16.71 -17.46 -24.30
C ALA A 632 -15.36 -16.74 -24.25
N THR A 633 -14.81 -16.53 -23.05
CA THR A 633 -13.52 -15.84 -22.88
C THR A 633 -12.49 -16.77 -22.26
N GLN A 634 -11.31 -16.84 -22.88
CA GLN A 634 -10.19 -17.63 -22.38
C GLN A 634 -9.15 -16.73 -21.73
N TRP A 635 -8.79 -17.08 -20.50
CA TRP A 635 -7.90 -16.29 -19.66
C TRP A 635 -6.67 -17.10 -19.26
N VAL A 636 -5.48 -16.49 -19.40
CA VAL A 636 -4.18 -17.12 -19.11
C VAL A 636 -3.55 -16.49 -17.87
N PHE A 637 -2.83 -17.29 -17.08
CA PHE A 637 -2.24 -16.85 -15.82
C PHE A 637 -1.15 -15.79 -16.00
N HIS A 638 -1.36 -14.61 -15.41
CA HIS A 638 -0.35 -13.55 -15.28
C HIS A 638 0.42 -13.70 -13.96
N ARG A 639 -0.27 -13.54 -12.81
CA ARG A 639 0.31 -13.68 -11.47
C ARG A 639 -0.73 -13.97 -10.39
N LEU A 640 -0.28 -14.52 -9.27
CA LEU A 640 -1.07 -14.62 -8.05
C LEU A 640 -1.19 -13.24 -7.39
N ARG A 641 -2.41 -12.81 -7.06
CA ARG A 641 -2.68 -11.50 -6.44
C ARG A 641 -2.94 -11.62 -4.95
N VAL A 642 -1.87 -11.86 -4.19
CA VAL A 642 -1.91 -11.84 -2.72
C VAL A 642 -2.25 -10.45 -2.14
N ASP A 643 -2.09 -9.40 -2.94
CA ASP A 643 -2.42 -8.00 -2.64
C ASP A 643 -3.90 -7.65 -2.89
N LYS A 644 -4.61 -8.39 -3.76
CA LYS A 644 -6.02 -8.14 -4.07
C LYS A 644 -6.93 -9.14 -3.35
N PRO A 645 -7.85 -8.67 -2.48
CA PRO A 645 -8.67 -9.57 -1.67
C PRO A 645 -10.02 -9.94 -2.31
N ARG A 646 -10.47 -9.23 -3.35
CA ARG A 646 -11.62 -9.51 -4.23
C ARG A 646 -11.12 -9.46 -5.68
N PRO A 647 -11.78 -10.18 -6.59
CA PRO A 647 -11.63 -9.97 -8.02
C PRO A 647 -12.14 -8.58 -8.45
N ASN A 648 -11.83 -8.18 -9.69
CA ASN A 648 -12.38 -6.96 -10.27
C ASN A 648 -13.91 -6.94 -10.28
N LYS A 649 -14.49 -5.74 -10.38
CA LYS A 649 -15.92 -5.60 -10.59
C LYS A 649 -16.32 -6.21 -11.94
N MET A 650 -17.48 -6.86 -12.03
CA MET A 650 -17.98 -7.43 -13.29
C MET A 650 -17.94 -6.40 -14.43
N SER A 651 -18.39 -5.16 -14.18
CA SER A 651 -18.38 -4.07 -15.17
C SER A 651 -16.97 -3.63 -15.64
N VAL A 652 -15.91 -3.91 -14.87
CA VAL A 652 -14.52 -3.68 -15.31
C VAL A 652 -14.08 -4.79 -16.26
N VAL A 653 -14.43 -6.04 -15.96
CA VAL A 653 -14.11 -7.20 -16.81
C VAL A 653 -14.94 -7.17 -18.10
N GLU A 654 -16.25 -6.92 -18.02
CA GLU A 654 -17.08 -6.64 -19.19
C GLU A 654 -16.54 -5.46 -20.00
N GLY A 655 -16.04 -4.42 -19.32
CA GLY A 655 -15.42 -3.26 -19.94
C GLY A 655 -14.20 -3.64 -20.79
N ILE A 656 -13.36 -4.55 -20.30
CA ILE A 656 -12.20 -5.10 -21.02
C ILE A 656 -12.66 -6.00 -22.18
N VAL A 657 -13.52 -6.98 -21.92
CA VAL A 657 -13.98 -7.96 -22.93
C VAL A 657 -14.73 -7.29 -24.09
N ARG A 658 -15.41 -6.16 -23.84
CA ARG A 658 -16.12 -5.39 -24.88
C ARG A 658 -15.25 -4.38 -25.62
N LEU A 659 -13.97 -4.20 -25.27
CA LEU A 659 -13.09 -3.31 -26.02
C LEU A 659 -12.92 -3.84 -27.44
N LYS A 660 -13.04 -2.96 -28.43
CA LYS A 660 -12.58 -3.28 -29.79
C LYS A 660 -11.07 -3.08 -29.82
N HIS A 661 -10.34 -4.05 -29.29
CA HIS A 661 -8.90 -3.99 -29.11
C HIS A 661 -8.20 -3.60 -30.42
N LEU A 662 -7.32 -2.60 -30.32
CA LEU A 662 -6.41 -2.21 -31.40
C LEU A 662 -5.05 -2.86 -31.14
N THR A 663 -4.44 -3.41 -32.17
CA THR A 663 -2.99 -3.63 -32.19
C THR A 663 -2.27 -2.28 -32.09
N TYR A 664 -0.99 -2.31 -31.71
CA TYR A 664 -0.21 -1.07 -31.64
C TYR A 664 -0.09 -0.40 -33.02
N GLN A 665 0.05 -1.19 -34.09
CA GLN A 665 0.16 -0.66 -35.45
C GLN A 665 -1.12 0.08 -35.88
N GLU A 666 -2.30 -0.50 -35.66
CA GLU A 666 -3.57 0.16 -35.95
C GLU A 666 -3.76 1.45 -35.13
N LEU A 667 -3.32 1.46 -33.86
CA LEU A 667 -3.31 2.67 -33.04
C LEU A 667 -2.42 3.76 -33.65
N LEU A 668 -1.20 3.42 -34.08
CA LEU A 668 -0.29 4.37 -34.73
C LEU A 668 -0.88 4.92 -36.03
N ASP A 669 -1.51 4.07 -36.84
CA ASP A 669 -2.10 4.45 -38.13
C ASP A 669 -3.33 5.37 -37.92
N HIS A 670 -4.18 5.06 -36.95
CA HIS A 670 -5.29 5.94 -36.54
C HIS A 670 -4.80 7.27 -35.96
N CYS A 671 -3.77 7.27 -35.12
CA CYS A 671 -3.21 8.50 -34.56
C CYS A 671 -2.58 9.39 -35.65
N ARG A 672 -1.85 8.80 -36.61
CA ARG A 672 -1.16 9.53 -37.69
C ARG A 672 -2.10 10.34 -38.57
N VAL A 673 -3.35 9.88 -38.79
CA VAL A 673 -4.32 10.57 -39.65
C VAL A 673 -5.13 11.67 -38.93
N LEU A 674 -5.07 11.75 -37.60
CA LEU A 674 -5.72 12.83 -36.86
C LEU A 674 -4.98 14.15 -37.06
N ARG A 675 -5.70 15.22 -37.42
CA ARG A 675 -5.18 16.58 -37.40
C ARG A 675 -5.24 17.10 -35.96
N PHE A 676 -4.09 17.41 -35.36
CA PHE A 676 -4.05 17.97 -34.02
C PHE A 676 -4.75 19.34 -33.97
N SER A 677 -5.49 19.58 -32.89
CA SER A 677 -6.31 20.78 -32.69
C SER A 677 -6.17 21.39 -31.28
N GLY A 678 -5.01 21.20 -30.65
CA GLY A 678 -4.66 21.85 -29.38
C GLY A 678 -3.92 23.18 -29.55
N PRO A 679 -3.47 23.82 -28.44
CA PRO A 679 -2.83 25.15 -28.46
C PRO A 679 -1.60 25.27 -29.37
N ASN A 680 -0.83 24.18 -29.52
CA ASN A 680 0.35 24.11 -30.39
C ASN A 680 0.05 23.56 -31.80
N ALA A 681 -1.22 23.55 -32.23
CA ALA A 681 -1.53 23.24 -33.62
C ALA A 681 -0.94 24.34 -34.52
N SER A 682 0.11 24.01 -35.26
CA SER A 682 0.57 24.85 -36.38
C SER A 682 -0.63 25.08 -37.30
N SER A 683 -0.96 26.35 -37.54
CA SER A 683 -1.93 26.71 -38.58
C SER A 683 -1.53 26.06 -39.91
N PRO A 684 -2.50 25.55 -40.68
CA PRO A 684 -2.26 24.73 -41.87
C PRO A 684 -1.54 25.47 -43.00
#